data_AF-A0A6M0LN12-F1
#
_entry.id   AF-A0A6M0LN12-F1
#
_cell.length_a   1.000
_cell.length_b   1.000
_cell.length_c   1.000
_cell.angle_alpha   90.00
_cell.angle_beta   90.00
_cell.angle_gamma   90.00
#
_symmetry.space_group_name_H-M   'P 1'
#
loop_
_entity.id
_entity.type
_entity.pdbx_description
1 polymer ?
#
loop_
_entity_poly.entity_id
_entity_poly.type
_entity_poly.pdbx_seq_one_letter_code
_entity_poly.pdbx_strand_id
1 'polypeptide(L)'
;YITRKLGAFAAWYNDYFKGIRTFTDRSTCMAEQVEIDGLRISLLLMNSAVFCADSTTDSAKLLIGKGCLDSCLQPQGASEKNDLSIGLIHHPLSFLAPFDQTTIRALLKEHLDLLLRGHTHEPEVHEGEFLEVASGAAGEQYPWPRSAMYGRFEERKVTLYPLCNSGRPNWQWTLDTSVFPKDHASGHCRTIPLDRYGAALSVVPASEEEWERYRTCLKRELGTLRLFGLPSGFERIDVNLDDDTFVKLSINWKHDFRRGYVEEFQGTPPDRDTEPKPLKPAQLMVRAFSGNERRLLLILGDAGTGKTTLMQYYALSVLEEQRAGSFGFSLPVRVFFLHLRSLRQKEGAYESLPESLHRWASNHGCQVDPQVFESWLQSGESLVLLDGLDEITGTIERQEACNWIDKQWRNEAYEKARFVVTTRRTGFRDVELQALTHKAYVQDFDSGQQGEFLQKWFSALKRSELEQGERFDRELQRHIQEQSEAFAKKIIGHLADDRYKGLRPLAAIPMVLQMMALLWYREHDLPKTREQLYRGLFDYLVLKRETAREILEKECPLAKMGVERFRTVLGALALWMFSDTKRGGEQVRSADMLDLFTRELNTMASVDFTPPSSKALTDHLVNRAELLTANFSNTIYEFRHKSFREYLAGAKLGAVSLRNPECFDPVIAHFDDPSWEEAIRFFVAGLDLFQFDHFMSRLFDPLVKPSFSQPEKLLLQLLIGEAPNRKTDALQALLCTPKEVGKGYDAERQRRQFMMLDALALIGELNSAQSVRRFIDEGYAECDDDKSKKREKVESYARTVFVSLGGQMPEDGKTSQPDDKHKTHIVQENGKTLFRNRLELNAEYILISRRAREEQRIFFARYPVTNKLYRRFIDFLRSKPPEYQWLEAELQTIADEKRWDTRFAEYLKKGKSDFATLFSSMHDEDRKFGGDDQPVVSITWYAARSYCLWLSLMESEGERTDLYRLPNEPEWEWAASGKEKRHYPWGNTEPNPKLANYGENVGATTPVGSYPDGATPEGLYDMAGNVWEWMENWYDDNTKRSKALRGGSWNLNSEFLACSSRYYVNPVSRYYVNGFRVVRPSPLA
;
A
#
# COMPACT_ATOMS: atom_id res chain seq x y z
N TYR A 1 14.18 43.28 25.14
CA TYR A 1 13.10 44.04 24.48
C TYR A 1 11.89 44.21 25.41
N ILE A 2 11.28 43.12 25.90
CA ILE A 2 10.13 43.11 26.82
C ILE A 2 10.35 43.97 28.09
N THR A 3 11.45 43.76 28.82
CA THR A 3 11.81 44.54 30.02
C THR A 3 11.90 46.05 29.75
N ARG A 4 12.37 46.43 28.54
CA ARG A 4 12.47 47.84 28.13
C ARG A 4 11.09 48.45 27.82
N LYS A 5 10.19 47.69 27.18
CA LYS A 5 8.79 48.11 26.96
C LYS A 5 8.03 48.25 28.28
N LEU A 6 8.18 47.28 29.19
CA LEU A 6 7.56 47.33 30.53
C LEU A 6 8.05 48.52 31.35
N GLY A 7 9.35 48.78 31.37
CA GLY A 7 9.90 49.95 32.05
C GLY A 7 9.37 51.28 31.49
N ALA A 8 9.26 51.40 30.17
CA ALA A 8 8.71 52.59 29.53
C ALA A 8 7.21 52.79 29.83
N PHE A 9 6.42 51.71 29.79
CA PHE A 9 5.00 51.75 30.14
C PHE A 9 4.78 52.10 31.62
N ALA A 10 5.53 51.47 32.53
CA ALA A 10 5.45 51.75 33.96
C ALA A 10 5.78 53.22 34.27
N ALA A 11 6.81 53.79 33.61
CA ALA A 11 7.14 55.20 33.75
C ALA A 11 5.99 56.13 33.30
N TRP A 12 5.43 55.89 32.11
CA TRP A 12 4.28 56.65 31.61
C TRP A 12 3.05 56.51 32.52
N TYR A 13 2.70 55.28 32.91
CA TYR A 13 1.52 55.00 33.74
C TYR A 13 1.64 55.67 35.11
N ASN A 14 2.81 55.58 35.75
CA ASN A 14 3.05 56.17 37.06
C ASN A 14 3.04 57.70 37.05
N ASP A 15 3.41 58.31 35.92
CA ASP A 15 3.28 59.75 35.74
C ASP A 15 1.82 60.16 35.46
N TYR A 16 1.11 59.43 34.58
CA TYR A 16 -0.29 59.70 34.25
C TYR A 16 -1.23 59.54 35.45
N PHE A 17 -1.03 58.49 36.26
CA PHE A 17 -1.82 58.20 37.46
C PHE A 17 -1.15 58.70 38.76
N LYS A 18 -0.25 59.68 38.66
CA LYS A 18 0.51 60.20 39.80
C LYS A 18 -0.41 60.64 40.93
N GLY A 19 -0.22 60.04 42.11
CA GLY A 19 -1.04 60.30 43.30
C GLY A 19 -2.36 59.54 43.38
N ILE A 20 -2.71 58.74 42.37
CA ILE A 20 -3.91 57.89 42.34
C ILE A 20 -3.53 56.42 42.48
N ARG A 21 -2.62 55.92 41.62
CA ARG A 21 -2.17 54.52 41.62
C ARG A 21 -0.82 54.36 40.94
N THR A 22 -0.10 53.29 41.28
CA THR A 22 1.20 52.96 40.68
C THR A 22 1.17 51.59 40.01
N PHE A 23 1.98 51.43 38.96
CA PHE A 23 2.20 50.20 38.20
C PHE A 23 3.62 49.72 38.42
N THR A 24 3.77 48.41 38.61
CA THR A 24 5.08 47.79 38.87
C THR A 24 5.87 47.66 37.56
N ASP A 25 7.18 47.86 37.61
CA ASP A 25 8.07 47.64 36.47
C ASP A 25 8.36 46.15 36.20
N ARG A 26 7.78 45.24 37.00
CA ARG A 26 8.09 43.80 37.03
C ARG A 26 6.93 42.87 36.66
N SER A 27 5.71 43.37 36.52
CA SER A 27 4.55 42.53 36.19
C SER A 27 3.58 43.21 35.24
N THR A 28 3.03 42.43 34.32
CA THR A 28 1.88 42.77 33.46
C THR A 28 0.54 42.53 34.14
N CYS A 29 0.57 41.94 35.33
CA CYS A 29 -0.59 41.53 36.11
C CYS A 29 -0.64 42.28 37.45
N MET A 30 -1.84 42.43 37.98
CA MET A 30 -2.09 42.95 39.32
C MET A 30 -3.25 42.19 39.94
N ALA A 31 -3.16 41.82 41.20
CA ALA A 31 -4.28 41.27 41.96
C ALA A 31 -4.73 42.28 43.02
N GLU A 32 -6.04 42.38 43.21
CA GLU A 32 -6.68 43.21 44.24
C GLU A 32 -7.80 42.40 44.91
N GLN A 33 -8.07 42.67 46.18
CA GLN A 33 -9.24 42.13 46.88
C GLN A 33 -10.11 43.30 47.32
N VAL A 34 -11.40 43.19 47.07
CA VAL A 34 -12.39 44.21 47.41
C VAL A 34 -13.55 43.53 48.14
N GLU A 35 -14.04 44.17 49.19
CA GLU A 35 -15.25 43.75 49.89
C GLU A 35 -16.41 44.65 49.45
N ILE A 36 -17.46 44.05 48.88
CA ILE A 36 -18.65 44.76 48.39
C ILE A 36 -19.88 44.05 48.95
N ASP A 37 -20.72 44.79 49.69
CA ASP A 37 -21.95 44.26 50.31
C ASP A 37 -21.71 42.98 51.15
N GLY A 38 -20.56 42.88 51.81
CA GLY A 38 -20.16 41.72 52.62
C GLY A 38 -19.62 40.52 51.84
N LEU A 39 -19.49 40.62 50.50
CA LEU A 39 -18.85 39.62 49.65
C LEU A 39 -17.40 39.99 49.39
N ARG A 40 -16.51 39.01 49.52
CA ARG A 40 -15.09 39.17 49.19
C ARG A 40 -14.83 38.76 47.74
N ILE A 41 -14.48 39.75 46.94
CA ILE A 41 -14.22 39.59 45.52
C ILE A 41 -12.72 39.74 45.27
N SER A 42 -12.11 38.73 44.67
CA SER A 42 -10.73 38.83 44.18
C SER A 42 -10.73 39.21 42.70
N LEU A 43 -10.00 40.27 42.37
CA LEU A 43 -9.83 40.77 41.02
C LEU A 43 -8.41 40.49 40.55
N LEU A 44 -8.27 39.78 39.44
CA LEU A 44 -7.01 39.57 38.75
C LEU A 44 -7.01 40.37 37.44
N LEU A 45 -6.23 41.44 37.40
CA LEU A 45 -6.09 42.33 36.25
C LEU A 45 -4.90 41.90 35.40
N MET A 46 -5.14 41.56 34.14
CA MET A 46 -4.12 41.10 33.18
C MET A 46 -4.01 42.08 32.02
N ASN A 47 -2.86 42.76 31.92
CA ASN A 47 -2.63 43.74 30.87
C ASN A 47 -1.99 43.10 29.64
N SER A 48 -2.82 42.55 28.74
CA SER A 48 -2.37 42.02 27.45
C SER A 48 -2.03 43.09 26.41
N ALA A 49 -2.37 44.37 26.66
CA ALA A 49 -2.17 45.46 25.69
C ALA A 49 -0.76 46.04 25.67
N VAL A 50 0.08 45.77 26.69
CA VAL A 50 1.46 46.31 26.75
C VAL A 50 2.33 45.86 25.56
N PHE A 51 2.04 44.68 25.00
CA PHE A 51 2.79 44.13 23.86
C PHE A 51 2.10 44.26 22.51
N CYS A 52 0.92 44.90 22.48
CA CYS A 52 0.22 45.21 21.24
C CYS A 52 1.11 46.05 20.32
N ALA A 53 1.15 45.69 19.05
CA ALA A 53 1.86 46.42 18.00
C ALA A 53 0.86 47.10 17.05
N ASP A 54 -0.26 46.43 16.73
CA ASP A 54 -1.37 46.97 15.94
C ASP A 54 -2.67 46.18 16.19
N SER A 55 -3.80 46.89 16.21
CA SER A 55 -5.15 46.41 16.56
C SER A 55 -5.67 45.23 15.73
N THR A 56 -5.09 44.91 14.57
CA THR A 56 -5.59 43.86 13.66
C THR A 56 -4.65 42.68 13.41
N THR A 57 -3.39 42.71 13.91
CA THR A 57 -2.38 41.68 13.55
C THR A 57 -1.75 40.95 14.74
N ASP A 58 -2.24 41.18 15.95
CA ASP A 58 -1.65 40.69 17.20
C ASP A 58 -2.08 39.29 17.65
N SER A 59 -2.88 38.60 16.83
CA SER A 59 -3.29 37.20 17.10
C SER A 59 -2.06 36.30 17.26
N ALA A 60 -2.06 35.47 18.32
CA ALA A 60 -0.97 34.59 18.72
C ALA A 60 0.39 35.25 19.00
N LYS A 61 0.43 36.54 19.34
CA LYS A 61 1.69 37.30 19.54
C LYS A 61 1.79 38.00 20.90
N LEU A 62 0.70 38.16 21.64
CA LEU A 62 0.68 38.88 22.90
C LEU A 62 1.29 38.05 24.03
N LEU A 63 1.81 38.72 25.05
CA LEU A 63 2.44 38.05 26.20
C LEU A 63 1.86 38.59 27.49
N ILE A 64 1.54 37.69 28.41
CA ILE A 64 1.31 37.99 29.82
C ILE A 64 2.54 37.54 30.61
N GLY A 65 3.02 36.34 30.30
CA GLY A 65 4.16 35.69 30.93
C GLY A 65 3.79 35.05 32.27
N LYS A 66 3.96 33.73 32.35
CA LYS A 66 3.69 32.92 33.56
C LYS A 66 4.20 33.56 34.86
N GLY A 67 5.45 34.02 34.90
CA GLY A 67 6.04 34.59 36.11
C GLY A 67 5.37 35.90 36.60
N CYS A 68 4.77 36.68 35.70
CA CYS A 68 3.98 37.86 36.07
C CYS A 68 2.69 37.45 36.76
N LEU A 69 2.03 36.41 36.23
CA LEU A 69 0.79 35.86 36.77
C LEU A 69 1.02 35.14 38.10
N ASP A 70 2.01 34.24 38.18
CA ASP A 70 2.36 33.48 39.39
C ASP A 70 2.61 34.41 40.58
N SER A 71 3.29 35.54 40.36
CA SER A 71 3.57 36.53 41.41
C SER A 71 2.32 37.19 42.00
N CYS A 72 1.22 37.24 41.23
CA CYS A 72 -0.06 37.78 41.67
C CYS A 72 -0.97 36.71 42.29
N LEU A 73 -0.70 35.42 41.99
CA LEU A 73 -1.45 34.26 42.50
C LEU A 73 -0.84 33.67 43.77
N GLN A 74 0.35 34.10 44.20
CA GLN A 74 0.93 33.63 45.46
C GLN A 74 0.08 34.04 46.67
N PRO A 75 -0.12 33.15 47.65
CA PRO A 75 -0.99 33.40 48.80
C PRO A 75 -0.35 34.45 49.72
N GLN A 76 -0.70 35.73 49.52
CA GLN A 76 -0.44 36.77 50.51
C GLN A 76 -1.45 36.63 51.65
N GLY A 77 -1.20 35.70 52.57
CA GLY A 77 -1.65 35.81 53.96
C GLY A 77 -3.16 35.85 54.28
N ALA A 78 -4.04 35.20 53.50
CA ALA A 78 -5.45 35.04 53.87
C ALA A 78 -5.87 33.56 53.89
N SER A 79 -6.19 33.03 55.07
CA SER A 79 -6.72 31.66 55.25
C SER A 79 -8.23 31.55 55.04
N GLU A 80 -8.85 32.49 54.35
CA GLU A 80 -10.30 32.51 54.15
C GLU A 80 -10.62 32.57 52.65
N LYS A 81 -11.59 31.74 52.24
CA LYS A 81 -11.98 31.51 50.85
C LYS A 81 -12.73 32.73 50.30
N ASN A 82 -12.35 33.22 49.12
CA ASN A 82 -13.09 34.29 48.43
C ASN A 82 -14.48 33.81 48.01
N ASP A 83 -15.45 34.74 48.00
CA ASP A 83 -16.82 34.46 47.57
C ASP A 83 -16.93 34.44 46.04
N LEU A 84 -16.09 35.22 45.34
CA LEU A 84 -16.00 35.29 43.88
C LEU A 84 -14.60 35.71 43.41
N SER A 85 -14.03 34.99 42.43
CA SER A 85 -12.76 35.34 41.78
C SER A 85 -12.97 35.73 40.30
N ILE A 86 -12.58 36.95 39.93
CA ILE A 86 -12.79 37.53 38.59
C ILE A 86 -11.46 37.91 37.95
N GLY A 87 -11.19 37.39 36.75
CA GLY A 87 -10.11 37.84 35.88
C GLY A 87 -10.58 38.88 34.88
N LEU A 88 -9.72 39.84 34.56
CA LEU A 88 -9.96 40.89 33.58
C LEU A 88 -8.81 40.91 32.57
N ILE A 89 -9.11 40.70 31.29
CA ILE A 89 -8.15 40.76 30.19
C ILE A 89 -8.76 41.49 29.00
N HIS A 90 -8.02 42.40 28.36
CA HIS A 90 -8.56 43.12 27.22
C HIS A 90 -8.80 42.20 26.00
N HIS A 91 -7.72 41.54 25.54
CA HIS A 91 -7.71 40.63 24.39
C HIS A 91 -8.18 39.21 24.74
N PRO A 92 -8.73 38.43 23.78
CA PRO A 92 -9.00 37.02 23.98
C PRO A 92 -7.74 36.22 24.31
N LEU A 93 -7.87 35.11 25.04
CA LEU A 93 -6.73 34.25 25.35
C LEU A 93 -6.06 33.69 24.08
N SER A 94 -6.79 33.51 22.98
CA SER A 94 -6.25 33.09 21.68
C SER A 94 -5.28 34.09 21.03
N PHE A 95 -5.22 35.34 21.53
CA PHE A 95 -4.28 36.34 21.03
C PHE A 95 -2.92 36.27 21.74
N LEU A 96 -2.81 35.53 22.84
CA LEU A 96 -1.54 35.28 23.51
C LEU A 96 -0.64 34.37 22.66
N ALA A 97 0.68 34.41 22.82
CA ALA A 97 1.59 33.49 22.15
C ALA A 97 1.27 32.03 22.54
N PRO A 98 1.38 31.04 21.64
CA PRO A 98 0.93 29.66 21.89
C PRO A 98 1.48 29.02 23.18
N PHE A 99 2.73 29.31 23.54
CA PHE A 99 3.34 28.83 24.79
C PHE A 99 2.73 29.46 26.05
N ASP A 100 2.23 30.70 25.95
CA ASP A 100 1.60 31.43 27.03
C ASP A 100 0.11 31.07 27.11
N GLN A 101 -0.56 30.80 25.98
CA GLN A 101 -1.98 30.39 25.95
C GLN A 101 -2.27 29.20 26.86
N THR A 102 -1.56 28.09 26.66
CA THR A 102 -1.79 26.85 27.40
C THR A 102 -1.48 27.03 28.88
N THR A 103 -0.35 27.68 29.18
CA THR A 103 0.14 27.88 30.54
C THR A 103 -0.77 28.81 31.34
N ILE A 104 -1.14 29.95 30.76
CA ILE A 104 -2.01 30.94 31.41
C ILE A 104 -3.41 30.37 31.58
N ARG A 105 -3.98 29.70 30.56
CA ARG A 105 -5.32 29.10 30.68
C ARG A 105 -5.40 28.06 31.81
N ALA A 106 -4.37 27.21 31.95
CA ALA A 106 -4.29 26.25 33.05
C ALA A 106 -4.27 26.93 34.43
N LEU A 107 -3.48 27.99 34.59
CA LEU A 107 -3.43 28.75 35.84
C LEU A 107 -4.75 29.48 36.14
N LEU A 108 -5.38 30.09 35.13
CA LEU A 108 -6.65 30.79 35.33
C LEU A 108 -7.78 29.85 35.76
N LYS A 109 -7.79 28.63 35.24
CA LYS A 109 -8.75 27.58 35.64
C LYS A 109 -8.69 27.25 37.13
N GLU A 110 -7.52 27.27 37.74
CA GLU A 110 -7.36 26.91 39.15
C GLU A 110 -7.75 28.05 40.12
N HIS A 111 -7.82 29.29 39.61
CA HIS A 111 -7.90 30.48 40.46
C HIS A 111 -9.09 31.41 40.17
N LEU A 112 -9.78 31.26 39.04
CA LEU A 112 -10.89 32.13 38.64
C LEU A 112 -12.22 31.38 38.52
N ASP A 113 -13.29 32.05 38.94
CA ASP A 113 -14.65 31.63 38.63
C ASP A 113 -15.14 32.27 37.30
N LEU A 114 -14.72 33.52 37.03
CA LEU A 114 -15.17 34.34 35.91
C LEU A 114 -14.00 35.03 35.21
N LEU A 115 -13.97 35.04 33.87
CA LEU A 115 -13.02 35.82 33.06
C LEU A 115 -13.78 36.82 32.18
N LEU A 116 -13.46 38.11 32.32
CA LEU A 116 -14.08 39.21 31.57
C LEU A 116 -13.15 39.76 30.48
N ARG A 117 -13.66 39.95 29.26
CA ARG A 117 -12.91 40.54 28.12
C ARG A 117 -13.72 41.48 27.23
N GLY A 118 -13.03 42.21 26.32
CA GLY A 118 -13.72 43.22 25.49
C GLY A 118 -13.09 43.66 24.15
N HIS A 119 -11.95 43.13 23.70
CA HIS A 119 -11.28 43.59 22.47
C HIS A 119 -12.06 43.36 21.16
N THR A 120 -12.83 42.27 21.06
CA THR A 120 -13.57 41.91 19.83
C THR A 120 -14.85 42.71 19.63
N HIS A 121 -15.26 43.50 20.63
CA HIS A 121 -16.50 44.30 20.62
C HIS A 121 -17.79 43.51 20.32
N GLU A 122 -17.75 42.18 20.48
CA GLU A 122 -18.87 41.26 20.29
C GLU A 122 -19.23 40.58 21.63
N PRO A 123 -20.52 40.53 22.01
CA PRO A 123 -20.95 39.87 23.23
C PRO A 123 -20.91 38.34 23.04
N GLU A 124 -20.12 37.66 23.86
CA GLU A 124 -19.97 36.20 23.82
C GLU A 124 -19.92 35.63 25.23
N VAL A 125 -20.47 34.43 25.42
CA VAL A 125 -20.40 33.69 26.69
C VAL A 125 -19.91 32.29 26.40
N HIS A 126 -18.80 31.88 27.02
CA HIS A 126 -18.23 30.55 26.88
C HIS A 126 -18.18 29.85 28.25
N GLU A 127 -18.98 28.79 28.39
CA GLU A 127 -18.95 27.87 29.52
C GLU A 127 -17.90 26.79 29.25
N GLY A 128 -16.66 27.05 29.67
CA GLY A 128 -15.54 26.12 29.52
C GLY A 128 -15.06 25.60 30.87
N GLU A 129 -13.75 25.72 31.12
CA GLU A 129 -13.14 25.32 32.40
C GLU A 129 -13.35 26.35 33.52
N PHE A 130 -13.68 27.59 33.14
CA PHE A 130 -14.21 28.68 33.95
C PHE A 130 -15.23 29.44 33.08
N LEU A 131 -16.03 30.33 33.67
CA LEU A 131 -17.00 31.11 32.90
C LEU A 131 -16.29 32.29 32.21
N GLU A 132 -16.24 32.31 30.88
CA GLU A 132 -15.68 33.44 30.11
C GLU A 132 -16.82 34.28 29.53
N VAL A 133 -16.77 35.60 29.76
CA VAL A 133 -17.78 36.56 29.33
C VAL A 133 -17.11 37.72 28.59
N ALA A 134 -17.43 37.86 27.32
CA ALA A 134 -17.07 39.01 26.51
C ALA A 134 -18.23 40.00 26.44
N SER A 135 -17.94 41.28 26.65
CA SER A 135 -18.90 42.36 26.41
C SER A 135 -18.52 43.11 25.14
N GLY A 136 -19.54 43.56 24.39
CA GLY A 136 -19.31 44.49 23.28
C GLY A 136 -19.10 45.94 23.71
N ALA A 137 -19.15 46.87 22.75
CA ALA A 137 -18.85 48.27 22.97
C ALA A 137 -20.09 49.09 23.41
N ALA A 138 -20.13 49.54 24.66
CA ALA A 138 -21.23 50.35 25.18
C ALA A 138 -21.22 51.84 24.72
N GLY A 139 -20.30 52.23 23.82
CA GLY A 139 -20.01 53.62 23.42
C GLY A 139 -20.60 54.06 22.07
N GLU A 140 -20.34 55.32 21.69
CA GLU A 140 -20.96 56.00 20.54
C GLU A 140 -20.34 55.68 19.16
N GLN A 141 -19.22 54.97 19.10
CA GLN A 141 -18.38 54.84 17.88
C GLN A 141 -18.81 53.68 16.97
N TYR A 142 -19.14 54.01 15.71
CA TYR A 142 -19.39 53.09 14.58
C TYR A 142 -18.10 52.31 14.23
N PRO A 143 -18.10 51.04 13.80
CA PRO A 143 -19.22 50.22 13.28
C PRO A 143 -19.75 49.11 14.24
N TRP A 144 -19.39 49.12 15.51
CA TRP A 144 -19.64 47.98 16.41
C TRP A 144 -21.05 47.97 17.03
N PRO A 145 -21.61 46.77 17.34
CA PRO A 145 -22.88 46.65 18.05
C PRO A 145 -22.82 47.33 19.41
N ARG A 146 -23.80 48.18 19.71
CA ARG A 146 -23.92 48.85 21.02
C ARG A 146 -24.46 47.87 22.06
N SER A 147 -23.63 46.95 22.51
CA SER A 147 -24.01 45.91 23.46
C SER A 147 -23.25 46.02 24.78
N ALA A 148 -23.89 45.57 25.85
CA ALA A 148 -23.33 45.48 27.19
C ALA A 148 -23.77 44.16 27.83
N MET A 149 -23.01 43.67 28.81
CA MET A 149 -23.40 42.51 29.61
C MET A 149 -23.67 42.95 31.05
N TYR A 150 -24.88 42.71 31.55
CA TYR A 150 -25.21 42.90 32.95
C TYR A 150 -25.25 41.53 33.66
N GLY A 151 -24.52 41.39 34.76
CA GLY A 151 -24.47 40.16 35.54
C GLY A 151 -24.95 40.39 36.97
N ARG A 152 -25.83 39.52 37.49
CA ARG A 152 -26.26 39.49 38.89
C ARG A 152 -25.69 38.25 39.57
N PHE A 153 -24.95 38.42 40.66
CA PHE A 153 -24.36 37.33 41.42
C PHE A 153 -25.13 37.08 42.72
N GLU A 154 -25.56 35.84 42.97
CA GLU A 154 -26.25 35.40 44.20
C GLU A 154 -25.89 33.94 44.50
N GLU A 155 -25.55 33.61 45.75
CA GLU A 155 -25.35 32.23 46.24
C GLU A 155 -24.51 31.33 45.29
N ARG A 156 -23.34 31.83 44.85
CA ARG A 156 -22.43 31.19 43.87
C ARG A 156 -23.04 30.91 42.49
N LYS A 157 -24.02 31.71 42.07
CA LYS A 157 -24.58 31.69 40.71
C LYS A 157 -24.50 33.07 40.09
N VAL A 158 -24.21 33.14 38.80
CA VAL A 158 -24.26 34.38 38.01
C VAL A 158 -25.42 34.30 37.03
N THR A 159 -26.32 35.27 37.07
CA THR A 159 -27.36 35.45 36.07
C THR A 159 -26.93 36.54 35.10
N LEU A 160 -26.74 36.19 33.83
CA LEU A 160 -26.29 37.09 32.77
C LEU A 160 -27.49 37.61 31.96
N TYR A 161 -27.51 38.92 31.74
CA TYR A 161 -28.48 39.68 30.96
C TYR A 161 -27.72 40.41 29.84
N PRO A 162 -27.69 39.83 28.64
CA PRO A 162 -27.15 40.51 27.47
C PRO A 162 -28.04 41.71 27.12
N LEU A 163 -27.46 42.88 26.89
CA LEU A 163 -28.16 44.11 26.56
C LEU A 163 -27.64 44.66 25.23
N CYS A 164 -28.52 45.19 24.40
CA CYS A 164 -28.19 45.95 23.20
C CYS A 164 -28.99 47.25 23.13
N ASN A 165 -28.44 48.26 22.46
CA ASN A 165 -29.06 49.57 22.30
C ASN A 165 -29.42 49.82 20.84
N SER A 166 -30.68 50.19 20.57
CA SER A 166 -31.22 50.40 19.21
C SER A 166 -30.69 51.66 18.50
N GLY A 167 -29.89 52.51 19.15
CA GLY A 167 -29.36 53.74 18.58
C GLY A 167 -30.34 54.93 18.63
N ARG A 168 -29.89 56.11 18.17
CA ARG A 168 -30.65 57.38 18.25
C ARG A 168 -31.93 57.33 17.40
N PRO A 169 -33.03 58.01 17.81
CA PRO A 169 -33.10 59.03 18.87
C PRO A 169 -33.42 58.47 20.27
N ASN A 170 -33.91 57.23 20.39
CA ASN A 170 -34.32 56.65 21.66
C ASN A 170 -33.26 55.67 22.14
N TRP A 171 -32.34 56.14 22.98
CA TRP A 171 -31.33 55.34 23.67
C TRP A 171 -31.97 54.35 24.67
N GLN A 172 -32.74 53.40 24.17
CA GLN A 172 -33.32 52.34 24.96
C GLN A 172 -32.41 51.12 24.91
N TRP A 173 -31.92 50.73 26.07
CA TRP A 173 -31.25 49.45 26.27
C TRP A 173 -32.32 48.37 26.41
N THR A 174 -32.31 47.43 25.49
CA THR A 174 -33.18 46.26 25.48
C THR A 174 -32.34 45.00 25.60
N LEU A 175 -32.99 43.87 25.88
CA LEU A 175 -32.31 42.59 26.04
C LEU A 175 -31.85 42.05 24.68
N ASP A 176 -30.57 41.68 24.58
CA ASP A 176 -29.99 41.12 23.35
C ASP A 176 -30.28 39.62 23.26
N THR A 177 -31.31 39.30 22.49
CA THR A 177 -31.76 37.92 22.29
C THR A 177 -30.80 37.05 21.47
N SER A 178 -29.78 37.63 20.84
CA SER A 178 -28.85 36.89 19.96
C SER A 178 -27.83 36.04 20.72
N VAL A 179 -27.49 36.42 21.96
CA VAL A 179 -26.49 35.72 22.79
C VAL A 179 -27.06 34.41 23.38
N PHE A 180 -28.33 34.41 23.78
CA PHE A 180 -29.05 33.23 24.29
C PHE A 180 -30.35 32.97 23.50
N PRO A 181 -30.24 32.52 22.23
CA PRO A 181 -31.40 32.43 21.34
C PRO A 181 -32.37 31.29 21.69
N LYS A 182 -31.92 30.28 22.47
CA LYS A 182 -32.72 29.09 22.82
C LYS A 182 -33.43 29.18 24.17
N ASP A 183 -33.18 30.25 24.94
CA ASP A 183 -33.64 30.40 26.33
C ASP A 183 -34.86 31.34 26.45
N HIS A 184 -35.87 31.13 25.60
CA HIS A 184 -37.08 31.97 25.58
C HIS A 184 -37.86 31.92 26.91
N ALA A 185 -37.87 30.77 27.59
CA ALA A 185 -38.61 30.57 28.83
C ALA A 185 -38.05 31.35 30.03
N SER A 186 -36.76 31.72 30.00
CA SER A 186 -36.11 32.55 31.02
C SER A 186 -36.01 34.03 30.62
N GLY A 187 -36.64 34.44 29.51
CA GLY A 187 -36.58 35.83 29.03
C GLY A 187 -35.22 36.21 28.43
N HIS A 188 -34.52 35.25 27.81
CA HIS A 188 -33.19 35.43 27.20
C HIS A 188 -32.08 35.86 28.17
N CYS A 189 -32.27 35.64 29.47
CA CYS A 189 -31.19 35.64 30.46
C CYS A 189 -30.84 34.20 30.86
N ARG A 190 -29.63 34.01 31.40
CA ARG A 190 -29.16 32.67 31.80
C ARG A 190 -28.47 32.69 33.15
N THR A 191 -28.92 31.84 34.06
CA THR A 191 -28.31 31.63 35.38
C THR A 191 -27.33 30.46 35.31
N ILE A 192 -26.07 30.70 35.65
CA ILE A 192 -24.97 29.75 35.56
C ILE A 192 -24.39 29.53 36.97
N PRO A 193 -24.36 28.29 37.48
CA PRO A 193 -23.73 27.98 38.76
C PRO A 193 -22.20 27.98 38.64
N LEU A 194 -21.51 28.67 39.56
CA LEU A 194 -20.05 28.76 39.58
C LEU A 194 -19.38 27.56 40.25
N ASP A 195 -20.14 26.72 40.98
CA ASP A 195 -19.61 25.53 41.68
C ASP A 195 -19.04 24.46 40.74
N ARG A 196 -19.39 24.52 39.44
CA ARG A 196 -18.84 23.63 38.40
C ARG A 196 -17.37 23.88 38.10
N TYR A 197 -16.84 25.07 38.43
CA TYR A 197 -15.54 25.53 37.96
C TYR A 197 -14.47 25.53 39.06
N GLY A 198 -14.87 25.46 40.33
CA GLY A 198 -13.97 25.46 41.49
C GLY A 198 -13.95 24.17 42.33
N ALA A 199 -14.65 23.11 41.92
CA ALA A 199 -14.79 21.89 42.73
C ALA A 199 -14.75 20.58 41.92
N ALA A 200 -13.65 20.34 41.21
CA ALA A 200 -13.15 18.99 40.89
C ALA A 200 -11.80 19.07 40.18
N LEU A 201 -10.72 19.33 40.92
CA LEU A 201 -9.51 18.57 40.63
C LEU A 201 -9.69 17.25 41.37
N SER A 202 -10.27 16.25 40.68
CA SER A 202 -9.63 14.95 40.78
C SER A 202 -8.18 15.23 40.45
N VAL A 203 -7.27 15.05 41.42
CA VAL A 203 -5.85 14.96 41.13
C VAL A 203 -5.77 13.93 40.01
N VAL A 204 -5.55 14.42 38.79
CA VAL A 204 -5.24 13.57 37.65
C VAL A 204 -3.99 12.85 38.13
N PRO A 205 -4.03 11.51 38.35
CA PRO A 205 -2.86 10.81 38.87
C PRO A 205 -1.66 11.17 38.00
N ALA A 206 -0.45 11.30 38.54
CA ALA A 206 0.75 11.68 37.76
C ALA A 206 0.88 10.89 36.44
N SER A 207 0.37 9.65 36.42
CA SER A 207 0.29 8.77 35.26
C SER A 207 -0.59 9.27 34.10
N GLU A 208 -1.58 10.14 34.33
CA GLU A 208 -2.47 10.66 33.28
C GLU A 208 -1.91 11.94 32.63
N GLU A 209 -1.18 12.79 33.37
CA GLU A 209 -0.36 13.85 32.75
C GLU A 209 0.75 13.27 31.89
N GLU A 210 1.41 12.21 32.39
CA GLU A 210 2.39 11.43 31.61
C GLU A 210 1.77 10.84 30.35
N TRP A 211 0.55 10.33 30.45
CA TRP A 211 -0.18 9.79 29.31
C TRP A 211 -0.47 10.88 28.28
N GLU A 212 -0.95 12.07 28.67
CA GLU A 212 -1.25 13.14 27.72
C GLU A 212 0.02 13.68 27.03
N ARG A 213 1.16 13.74 27.76
CA ARG A 213 2.47 14.04 27.15
C ARG A 213 2.87 13.00 26.10
N TYR A 214 2.73 11.71 26.43
CA TYR A 214 3.05 10.63 25.50
C TYR A 214 2.08 10.60 24.31
N ARG A 215 0.78 10.79 24.54
CA ARG A 215 -0.27 10.90 23.50
C ARG A 215 0.02 12.04 22.52
N THR A 216 0.41 13.21 23.04
CA THR A 216 0.80 14.36 22.21
C THR A 216 2.05 14.05 21.38
N CYS A 217 3.04 13.39 21.99
CA CYS A 217 4.22 12.92 21.27
C CYS A 217 3.85 11.94 20.15
N LEU A 218 2.99 10.95 20.43
CA LEU A 218 2.50 9.99 19.43
C LEU A 218 1.77 10.68 18.27
N LYS A 219 0.84 11.60 18.57
CA LYS A 219 0.10 12.34 17.53
C LYS A 219 1.04 13.15 16.65
N ARG A 220 2.04 13.80 17.23
CA ARG A 220 3.04 14.57 16.50
C ARG A 220 3.91 13.68 15.60
N GLU A 221 4.39 12.55 16.11
CA GLU A 221 5.31 11.69 15.33
C GLU A 221 4.58 10.83 14.29
N LEU A 222 3.36 10.36 14.57
CA LEU A 222 2.59 9.50 13.67
C LEU A 222 1.68 10.29 12.72
N GLY A 223 1.28 11.51 13.10
CA GLY A 223 0.42 12.40 12.32
C GLY A 223 1.14 13.21 11.24
N THR A 224 2.47 13.09 11.15
CA THR A 224 3.24 13.71 10.07
C THR A 224 3.59 12.66 9.02
N LEU A 225 3.00 12.78 7.83
CA LEU A 225 3.44 12.02 6.65
C LEU A 225 4.57 12.77 5.94
N ARG A 226 5.77 12.18 5.95
CA ARG A 226 6.89 12.70 5.15
C ARG A 226 6.69 12.33 3.69
N LEU A 227 6.26 13.28 2.87
CA LEU A 227 6.16 13.08 1.43
C LEU A 227 7.56 13.10 0.82
N PHE A 228 7.86 12.03 0.09
CA PHE A 228 9.17 11.81 -0.51
C PHE A 228 9.54 12.97 -1.46
N GLY A 229 10.71 13.60 -1.26
CA GLY A 229 11.31 14.53 -2.21
C GLY A 229 10.81 16.00 -2.24
N LEU A 230 10.19 16.54 -1.18
CA LEU A 230 9.82 17.97 -1.15
C LEU A 230 10.90 18.88 -0.53
N PRO A 231 11.00 20.19 -0.92
CA PRO A 231 12.01 21.13 -0.41
C PRO A 231 11.92 21.39 1.10
N SER A 232 12.98 21.96 1.72
CA SER A 232 13.04 22.28 3.16
C SER A 232 12.01 23.31 3.64
N GLY A 233 11.36 24.03 2.74
CA GLY A 233 10.19 24.86 3.09
C GLY A 233 8.91 24.04 3.36
N PHE A 234 8.91 22.75 2.98
CA PHE A 234 7.79 21.81 3.02
C PHE A 234 8.13 20.56 3.84
N GLU A 235 9.11 20.67 4.76
CA GLU A 235 9.82 19.53 5.38
C GLU A 235 8.90 18.53 6.11
N ARG A 236 7.66 18.93 6.38
CA ARG A 236 6.56 18.12 6.90
C ARG A 236 5.28 18.68 6.30
N ILE A 237 4.58 17.91 5.48
CA ILE A 237 3.16 18.19 5.25
C ILE A 237 2.47 17.48 6.40
N ASP A 238 2.00 18.26 7.37
CA ASP A 238 1.16 17.76 8.45
C ASP A 238 -0.18 17.35 7.86
N VAL A 239 -0.22 16.10 7.44
CA VAL A 239 -1.43 15.46 6.92
C VAL A 239 -2.07 14.71 8.07
N ASN A 240 -3.23 15.20 8.53
CA ASN A 240 -4.03 14.38 9.42
C ASN A 240 -4.46 13.11 8.69
N LEU A 241 -4.04 11.95 9.19
CA LEU A 241 -4.44 10.64 8.66
C LEU A 241 -5.86 10.30 9.13
N ASP A 242 -6.81 11.07 8.61
CA ASP A 242 -8.24 10.89 8.77
C ASP A 242 -8.86 10.21 7.53
N ASP A 243 -10.17 10.02 7.54
CA ASP A 243 -10.90 9.44 6.41
C ASP A 243 -10.80 10.31 5.13
N ASP A 244 -10.49 11.60 5.27
CA ASP A 244 -10.39 12.55 4.17
C ASP A 244 -9.01 12.50 3.48
N THR A 245 -7.97 11.99 4.16
CA THR A 245 -6.63 11.90 3.56
C THR A 245 -6.07 10.48 3.42
N PHE A 246 -6.51 9.52 4.24
CA PHE A 246 -6.15 8.12 4.09
C PHE A 246 -6.96 7.46 2.96
N VAL A 247 -6.31 6.72 2.07
CA VAL A 247 -6.99 5.86 1.09
C VAL A 247 -7.25 4.51 1.73
N LYS A 248 -8.51 4.11 1.78
CA LYS A 248 -8.93 2.87 2.45
C LYS A 248 -8.35 1.67 1.71
N LEU A 249 -7.35 1.03 2.30
CA LEU A 249 -6.68 -0.14 1.75
C LEU A 249 -7.63 -1.34 1.68
N SER A 250 -7.52 -2.10 0.60
CA SER A 250 -8.18 -3.38 0.43
C SER A 250 -7.40 -4.44 1.20
N ILE A 251 -8.04 -5.09 2.18
CA ILE A 251 -7.36 -6.07 3.05
C ILE A 251 -8.07 -7.42 2.99
N ASN A 252 -7.36 -8.45 2.53
CA ASN A 252 -7.86 -9.82 2.50
C ASN A 252 -7.58 -10.54 3.82
N TRP A 253 -8.57 -11.25 4.32
CA TRP A 253 -8.50 -11.96 5.60
C TRP A 253 -8.39 -13.47 5.39
N LYS A 254 -7.46 -14.12 6.09
CA LYS A 254 -7.42 -15.59 6.21
C LYS A 254 -7.45 -16.02 7.68
N HIS A 255 -8.26 -17.04 7.97
CA HIS A 255 -8.14 -17.80 9.21
C HIS A 255 -6.94 -18.73 9.10
N ASP A 256 -6.11 -18.78 10.14
CA ASP A 256 -5.06 -19.79 10.22
C ASP A 256 -5.69 -21.11 10.70
N PHE A 257 -5.79 -22.09 9.80
CA PHE A 257 -6.34 -23.42 10.09
C PHE A 257 -5.38 -24.31 10.90
N ARG A 258 -4.22 -23.78 11.34
CA ARG A 258 -3.18 -24.56 12.02
C ARG A 258 -3.49 -24.96 13.46
N ARG A 259 -4.51 -24.40 14.11
CA ARG A 259 -4.92 -24.81 15.47
C ARG A 259 -6.22 -25.61 15.44
N GLY A 260 -6.05 -26.92 15.28
CA GLY A 260 -6.94 -28.00 15.74
C GLY A 260 -8.44 -27.74 15.69
N TYR A 261 -9.07 -28.05 14.55
CA TYR A 261 -10.43 -28.56 14.46
C TYR A 261 -10.49 -29.53 13.28
N VAL A 262 -10.06 -30.77 13.53
CA VAL A 262 -10.24 -31.93 12.62
C VAL A 262 -11.40 -32.82 13.12
N GLU A 263 -12.16 -32.38 14.12
CA GLU A 263 -13.35 -33.12 14.55
C GLU A 263 -14.62 -32.52 13.93
N GLU A 264 -15.26 -33.35 13.10
CA GLU A 264 -16.65 -33.25 12.62
C GLU A 264 -17.04 -32.09 11.70
N PHE A 265 -16.53 -32.08 10.45
CA PHE A 265 -17.29 -31.50 9.33
C PHE A 265 -18.26 -32.55 8.73
N GLN A 266 -19.28 -32.92 9.51
CA GLN A 266 -20.53 -33.54 9.02
C GLN A 266 -21.71 -32.54 9.01
N GLY A 267 -21.44 -31.24 9.17
CA GLY A 267 -22.45 -30.18 9.12
C GLY A 267 -22.27 -29.23 7.95
N THR A 268 -23.37 -28.71 7.44
CA THR A 268 -23.45 -27.68 6.40
C THR A 268 -22.47 -26.54 6.69
N PRO A 269 -21.52 -26.25 5.79
CA PRO A 269 -20.67 -25.08 5.89
C PRO A 269 -21.54 -23.81 5.98
N PRO A 270 -21.19 -22.82 6.81
CA PRO A 270 -22.01 -21.62 6.96
C PRO A 270 -22.24 -20.96 5.60
N ASP A 271 -23.48 -20.52 5.32
CA ASP A 271 -23.87 -19.79 4.11
C ASP A 271 -22.91 -18.62 3.88
N ARG A 272 -21.97 -18.81 2.94
CA ARG A 272 -21.02 -17.78 2.48
C ARG A 272 -21.54 -17.20 1.17
N ASP A 273 -22.66 -16.51 1.23
CA ASP A 273 -23.31 -15.87 0.08
C ASP A 273 -22.61 -14.60 -0.42
N THR A 274 -21.45 -14.27 0.13
CA THR A 274 -20.64 -13.15 -0.34
C THR A 274 -19.18 -13.55 -0.29
N GLU A 275 -18.43 -13.22 -1.34
CA GLU A 275 -16.98 -12.98 -1.24
C GLU A 275 -16.67 -12.35 0.13
N PRO A 276 -15.58 -12.73 0.80
CA PRO A 276 -15.02 -11.83 1.80
C PRO A 276 -14.60 -10.57 1.04
N LYS A 277 -15.51 -9.60 0.95
CA LYS A 277 -15.18 -8.27 0.45
C LYS A 277 -13.95 -7.81 1.22
N PRO A 278 -12.95 -7.22 0.54
CA PRO A 278 -11.80 -6.66 1.21
C PRO A 278 -12.28 -5.84 2.41
N LEU A 279 -11.78 -6.18 3.59
CA LEU A 279 -12.25 -5.54 4.81
C LEU A 279 -11.64 -4.15 4.87
N LYS A 280 -12.46 -3.17 5.24
CA LYS A 280 -11.96 -1.85 5.63
C LYS A 280 -11.14 -1.99 6.91
N PRO A 281 -10.16 -1.10 7.17
CA PRO A 281 -9.31 -1.17 8.37
C PRO A 281 -10.08 -1.32 9.70
N ALA A 282 -11.15 -0.55 9.91
CA ALA A 282 -11.96 -0.64 11.13
C ALA A 282 -12.66 -2.00 11.27
N GLN A 283 -13.22 -2.51 10.17
CA GLN A 283 -13.89 -3.83 10.14
C GLN A 283 -12.90 -4.96 10.41
N LEU A 284 -11.66 -4.82 9.92
CA LEU A 284 -10.59 -5.77 10.16
C LEU A 284 -10.25 -5.86 11.65
N MET A 285 -10.06 -4.72 12.32
CA MET A 285 -9.74 -4.66 13.75
C MET A 285 -10.86 -5.26 14.61
N VAL A 286 -12.11 -4.85 14.37
CA VAL A 286 -13.30 -5.40 15.06
C VAL A 286 -13.37 -6.92 14.90
N ARG A 287 -13.14 -7.41 13.67
CA ARG A 287 -13.18 -8.84 13.39
C ARG A 287 -12.01 -9.58 14.04
N ALA A 288 -10.80 -9.02 13.96
CA ALA A 288 -9.59 -9.64 14.49
C ALA A 288 -9.59 -9.79 16.01
N PHE A 289 -10.21 -8.85 16.71
CA PHE A 289 -10.26 -8.82 18.16
C PHE A 289 -11.63 -9.17 18.72
N SER A 290 -12.46 -9.87 17.93
CA SER A 290 -13.74 -10.40 18.39
C SER A 290 -13.53 -11.61 19.32
N GLY A 291 -13.67 -11.39 20.63
CA GLY A 291 -13.53 -12.40 21.70
C GLY A 291 -12.19 -12.34 22.44
N ASN A 292 -12.17 -12.80 23.71
CA ASN A 292 -11.06 -12.55 24.64
C ASN A 292 -9.75 -13.28 24.30
N GLU A 293 -9.79 -14.40 23.57
CA GLU A 293 -8.58 -15.16 23.23
C GLU A 293 -7.83 -14.61 22.01
N ARG A 294 -8.45 -13.71 21.23
CA ARG A 294 -7.94 -13.21 19.96
C ARG A 294 -7.34 -11.83 20.15
N ARG A 295 -6.04 -11.78 20.47
CA ARG A 295 -5.32 -10.54 20.80
C ARG A 295 -4.13 -10.25 19.90
N LEU A 296 -3.91 -10.99 18.81
CA LEU A 296 -2.80 -10.75 17.88
C LEU A 296 -3.25 -10.84 16.42
N LEU A 297 -3.01 -9.76 15.67
CA LEU A 297 -3.23 -9.64 14.23
C LEU A 297 -1.90 -9.46 13.50
N LEU A 298 -1.60 -10.33 12.53
CA LEU A 298 -0.48 -10.16 11.61
C LEU A 298 -0.94 -9.57 10.28
N ILE A 299 -0.32 -8.45 9.88
CA ILE A 299 -0.56 -7.76 8.62
C ILE A 299 0.63 -8.00 7.68
N LEU A 300 0.35 -8.69 6.57
CA LEU A 300 1.27 -9.03 5.51
C LEU A 300 1.06 -8.12 4.31
N GLY A 301 2.14 -7.74 3.64
CA GLY A 301 2.08 -6.95 2.40
C GLY A 301 3.46 -6.71 1.83
N ASP A 302 3.57 -6.52 0.53
CA ASP A 302 4.87 -6.32 -0.13
C ASP A 302 5.45 -4.92 0.17
N ALA A 303 6.66 -4.65 -0.32
CA ALA A 303 7.30 -3.35 -0.12
C ALA A 303 6.44 -2.22 -0.70
N GLY A 304 6.32 -1.11 0.03
CA GLY A 304 5.60 0.08 -0.45
C GLY A 304 4.06 0.00 -0.44
N THR A 305 3.46 -1.13 -0.04
CA THR A 305 1.99 -1.33 0.01
C THR A 305 1.25 -0.51 1.08
N GLY A 306 1.95 0.26 1.91
CA GLY A 306 1.33 1.13 2.92
C GLY A 306 1.12 0.50 4.31
N LYS A 307 1.80 -0.60 4.66
CA LYS A 307 1.69 -1.24 6.00
C LYS A 307 1.96 -0.27 7.16
N THR A 308 3.06 0.48 7.13
CA THR A 308 3.39 1.49 8.16
C THR A 308 2.35 2.61 8.19
N THR A 309 1.87 3.08 7.04
CA THR A 309 0.80 4.08 6.95
C THR A 309 -0.52 3.56 7.56
N LEU A 310 -0.83 2.27 7.38
CA LEU A 310 -1.96 1.62 8.04
C LEU A 310 -1.80 1.57 9.57
N MET A 311 -0.59 1.31 10.06
CA MET A 311 -0.29 1.35 11.51
C MET A 311 -0.48 2.76 12.08
N GLN A 312 0.01 3.79 11.38
CA GLN A 312 -0.20 5.18 11.76
C GLN A 312 -1.70 5.55 11.77
N TYR A 313 -2.44 5.13 10.75
CA TYR A 313 -3.88 5.32 10.67
C TYR A 313 -4.61 4.64 11.83
N TYR A 314 -4.25 3.40 12.20
CA TYR A 314 -4.81 2.75 13.40
C TYR A 314 -4.49 3.51 14.68
N ALA A 315 -3.24 3.93 14.86
CA ALA A 315 -2.84 4.67 16.05
C ALA A 315 -3.66 5.94 16.22
N LEU A 316 -3.70 6.78 15.19
CA LEU A 316 -4.37 8.07 15.22
C LEU A 316 -5.89 7.94 15.33
N SER A 317 -6.49 6.98 14.62
CA SER A 317 -7.94 6.74 14.70
C SER A 317 -8.38 6.23 16.07
N VAL A 318 -7.53 5.47 16.78
CA VAL A 318 -7.85 4.97 18.12
C VAL A 318 -7.54 6.00 19.21
N LEU A 319 -6.55 6.88 18.99
CA LEU A 319 -6.27 8.03 19.87
C LEU A 319 -7.38 9.10 19.83
N GLU A 320 -8.21 9.11 18.77
CA GLU A 320 -9.43 9.93 18.65
C GLU A 320 -10.61 9.20 19.31
N GLU A 321 -11.05 9.70 20.47
CA GLU A 321 -12.08 9.07 21.31
C GLU A 321 -13.40 8.82 20.56
N GLN A 322 -13.78 9.72 19.65
CA GLN A 322 -14.99 9.59 18.83
C GLN A 322 -14.92 8.44 17.83
N ARG A 323 -13.71 7.98 17.46
CA ARG A 323 -13.49 6.93 16.44
C ARG A 323 -13.07 5.60 17.04
N ALA A 324 -12.47 5.56 18.23
CA ALA A 324 -12.01 4.33 18.90
C ALA A 324 -13.07 3.21 18.92
N GLY A 325 -14.33 3.55 19.20
CA GLY A 325 -15.45 2.60 19.21
C GLY A 325 -15.67 1.90 17.87
N SER A 326 -15.45 2.59 16.75
CA SER A 326 -15.60 1.99 15.40
C SER A 326 -14.53 0.93 15.08
N PHE A 327 -13.42 0.93 15.82
CA PHE A 327 -12.35 -0.07 15.74
C PHE A 327 -12.48 -1.17 16.81
N GLY A 328 -13.58 -1.16 17.57
CA GLY A 328 -13.90 -2.18 18.56
C GLY A 328 -13.26 -1.97 19.94
N PHE A 329 -12.86 -0.74 20.27
CA PHE A 329 -12.30 -0.40 21.59
C PHE A 329 -13.31 0.29 22.49
N SER A 330 -13.23 0.00 23.79
CA SER A 330 -13.95 0.73 24.84
C SER A 330 -13.02 1.79 25.43
N LEU A 331 -13.54 3.00 25.67
CA LEU A 331 -12.76 4.07 26.28
C LEU A 331 -12.63 3.86 27.81
N PRO A 332 -11.50 4.24 28.42
CA PRO A 332 -10.28 4.77 27.79
C PRO A 332 -9.40 3.66 27.17
N VAL A 333 -8.76 3.97 26.03
CA VAL A 333 -7.82 3.07 25.35
C VAL A 333 -6.45 3.74 25.24
N ARG A 334 -5.38 3.00 25.56
CA ARG A 334 -4.00 3.46 25.40
C ARG A 334 -3.35 2.84 24.17
N VAL A 335 -2.69 3.66 23.38
CA VAL A 335 -2.02 3.25 22.13
C VAL A 335 -0.51 3.30 22.34
N PHE A 336 0.19 2.26 21.89
CA PHE A 336 1.64 2.15 21.91
C PHE A 336 2.16 1.81 20.52
N PHE A 337 3.28 2.40 20.13
CA PHE A 337 3.90 2.18 18.83
C PHE A 337 5.39 1.89 18.97
N LEU A 338 5.88 0.87 18.25
CA LEU A 338 7.28 0.47 18.24
C LEU A 338 7.69 -0.08 16.87
N HIS A 339 8.79 0.43 16.31
CA HIS A 339 9.45 -0.21 15.17
C HIS A 339 10.28 -1.41 15.65
N LEU A 340 10.04 -2.61 15.11
CA LEU A 340 10.70 -3.84 15.56
C LEU A 340 12.21 -3.83 15.32
N ARG A 341 12.70 -3.13 14.28
CA ARG A 341 14.15 -2.89 14.07
C ARG A 341 14.84 -2.13 15.21
N SER A 342 14.09 -1.49 16.11
CA SER A 342 14.65 -0.73 17.24
C SER A 342 14.84 -1.58 18.52
N LEU A 343 14.44 -2.85 18.47
CA LEU A 343 14.67 -3.79 19.56
C LEU A 343 16.17 -3.93 19.82
N ARG A 344 16.54 -3.91 21.10
CA ARG A 344 17.92 -4.07 21.55
C ARG A 344 18.05 -5.32 22.38
N GLN A 345 19.17 -6.00 22.23
CA GLN A 345 19.54 -7.12 23.09
C GLN A 345 20.47 -6.64 24.21
N LYS A 346 20.17 -7.06 25.42
CA LYS A 346 21.02 -6.92 26.60
C LYS A 346 21.27 -8.31 27.15
N GLU A 347 22.54 -8.70 27.31
CA GLU A 347 22.94 -10.02 27.84
C GLU A 347 22.34 -11.22 27.09
N GLY A 348 22.15 -11.09 25.76
CA GLY A 348 21.62 -12.17 24.91
C GLY A 348 20.10 -12.30 24.90
N ALA A 349 19.35 -11.35 25.47
CA ALA A 349 17.89 -11.30 25.38
C ALA A 349 17.41 -9.90 24.99
N TYR A 350 16.31 -9.82 24.24
CA TYR A 350 15.67 -8.54 23.95
C TYR A 350 15.15 -7.85 25.22
N GLU A 351 15.32 -6.53 25.29
CA GLU A 351 14.71 -5.69 26.33
C GLU A 351 13.18 -5.89 26.38
N SER A 352 12.56 -5.65 27.54
CA SER A 352 11.10 -5.75 27.69
C SER A 352 10.35 -4.71 26.85
N LEU A 353 9.05 -4.91 26.69
CA LEU A 353 8.18 -3.97 25.98
C LEU A 353 8.19 -2.56 26.60
N PRO A 354 8.03 -2.37 27.93
CA PRO A 354 8.11 -1.04 28.54
C PRO A 354 9.45 -0.34 28.33
N GLU A 355 10.57 -1.05 28.42
CA GLU A 355 11.91 -0.48 28.20
C GLU A 355 12.09 -0.02 26.75
N SER A 356 11.55 -0.81 25.82
CA SER A 356 11.54 -0.46 24.39
C SER A 356 10.65 0.75 24.08
N LEU A 357 9.48 0.86 24.73
CA LEU A 357 8.59 2.01 24.61
C LEU A 357 9.19 3.28 25.23
N HIS A 358 9.82 3.17 26.40
CA HIS A 358 10.57 4.25 27.03
C HIS A 358 11.66 4.81 26.09
N ARG A 359 12.44 3.92 25.48
CA ARG A 359 13.50 4.33 24.54
C ARG A 359 12.90 5.01 23.31
N TRP A 360 11.83 4.44 22.75
CA TRP A 360 11.13 5.06 21.63
C TRP A 360 10.65 6.47 22.00
N ALA A 361 9.98 6.65 23.14
CA ALA A 361 9.51 7.96 23.59
C ALA A 361 10.67 8.95 23.79
N SER A 362 11.75 8.50 24.44
CA SER A 362 12.93 9.31 24.76
C SER A 362 13.61 9.85 23.50
N ASN A 363 13.73 9.01 22.46
CA ASN A 363 14.29 9.39 21.17
C ASN A 363 13.47 10.45 20.43
N HIS A 364 12.20 10.62 20.78
CA HIS A 364 11.30 11.63 20.23
C HIS A 364 11.06 12.79 21.22
N GLY A 365 11.91 12.94 22.23
CA GLY A 365 11.85 14.04 23.19
C GLY A 365 10.72 13.94 24.22
N CYS A 366 10.19 12.73 24.46
CA CYS A 366 9.18 12.45 25.48
C CYS A 366 9.77 11.52 26.55
N GLN A 367 9.84 11.99 27.80
CA GLN A 367 10.42 11.23 28.92
C GLN A 367 9.30 10.62 29.76
N VAL A 368 9.20 9.29 29.75
CA VAL A 368 8.23 8.50 30.54
C VAL A 368 8.94 7.24 31.05
N ASP A 369 8.87 6.96 32.34
CA ASP A 369 9.58 5.83 32.96
C ASP A 369 9.05 4.46 32.47
N PRO A 370 9.90 3.44 32.27
CA PRO A 370 9.46 2.08 31.92
C PRO A 370 8.38 1.52 32.86
N GLN A 371 8.43 1.78 34.17
CA GLN A 371 7.42 1.30 35.12
C GLN A 371 6.05 1.92 34.89
N VAL A 372 5.99 3.14 34.35
CA VAL A 372 4.74 3.81 33.97
C VAL A 372 4.14 3.14 32.74
N PHE A 373 4.96 2.82 31.73
CA PHE A 373 4.50 2.02 30.58
C PHE A 373 3.99 0.64 30.99
N GLU A 374 4.69 -0.03 31.91
CA GLU A 374 4.27 -1.31 32.48
C GLU A 374 2.89 -1.18 33.14
N SER A 375 2.72 -0.20 34.03
CA SER A 375 1.43 0.10 34.67
C SER A 375 0.32 0.37 33.65
N TRP A 376 0.63 1.09 32.57
CA TRP A 376 -0.34 1.37 31.52
C TRP A 376 -0.75 0.14 30.69
N LEU A 377 0.18 -0.77 30.42
CA LEU A 377 -0.11 -2.02 29.73
C LEU A 377 -0.93 -2.98 30.61
N GLN A 378 -0.75 -2.89 31.94
CA GLN A 378 -1.50 -3.65 32.94
C GLN A 378 -2.91 -3.09 33.19
N SER A 379 -3.11 -1.78 32.97
CA SER A 379 -4.36 -1.08 33.27
C SER A 379 -5.13 -0.67 32.02
N GLY A 380 -6.30 -1.27 31.82
CA GLY A 380 -7.26 -0.87 30.78
C GLY A 380 -7.03 -1.53 29.41
N GLU A 381 -7.83 -1.15 28.41
CA GLU A 381 -7.64 -1.63 27.04
C GLU A 381 -6.43 -0.95 26.40
N SER A 382 -5.58 -1.73 25.73
CA SER A 382 -4.40 -1.21 25.05
C SER A 382 -4.28 -1.72 23.61
N LEU A 383 -3.82 -0.87 22.71
CA LEU A 383 -3.44 -1.21 21.35
C LEU A 383 -1.92 -1.08 21.20
N VAL A 384 -1.25 -2.21 20.97
CA VAL A 384 0.21 -2.28 20.79
C VAL A 384 0.51 -2.53 19.31
N LEU A 385 1.18 -1.56 18.67
CA LEU A 385 1.49 -1.55 17.26
C LEU A 385 2.99 -1.83 17.06
N LEU A 386 3.31 -3.00 16.50
CA LEU A 386 4.67 -3.47 16.26
C LEU A 386 4.96 -3.50 14.74
N ASP A 387 5.68 -2.49 14.25
CA ASP A 387 5.87 -2.28 12.82
C ASP A 387 7.21 -2.82 12.31
N GLY A 388 7.21 -3.57 11.21
CA GLY A 388 8.40 -3.90 10.42
C GLY A 388 9.22 -5.09 10.92
N LEU A 389 8.61 -6.26 11.12
CA LEU A 389 9.38 -7.49 11.45
C LEU A 389 10.36 -7.88 10.33
N ASP A 390 10.04 -7.57 9.08
CA ASP A 390 10.92 -7.81 7.93
C ASP A 390 12.17 -6.91 7.92
N GLU A 391 12.19 -5.82 8.70
CA GLU A 391 13.34 -4.92 8.81
C GLU A 391 14.44 -5.49 9.73
N ILE A 392 14.19 -6.62 10.39
CA ILE A 392 15.21 -7.42 11.08
C ILE A 392 15.81 -8.38 10.04
N THR A 393 17.08 -8.20 9.71
CA THR A 393 17.69 -8.83 8.54
C THR A 393 18.05 -10.31 8.77
N GLY A 394 18.45 -10.72 9.98
CA GLY A 394 18.76 -12.11 10.29
C GLY A 394 17.52 -12.99 10.49
N THR A 395 17.46 -14.16 9.85
CA THR A 395 16.35 -15.13 10.08
C THR A 395 16.31 -15.63 11.52
N ILE A 396 17.47 -15.86 12.16
CA ILE A 396 17.54 -16.24 13.58
C ILE A 396 17.03 -15.10 14.46
N GLU A 397 17.49 -13.87 14.22
CA GLU A 397 17.06 -12.68 14.97
C GLU A 397 15.56 -12.41 14.79
N ARG A 398 15.01 -12.62 13.59
CA ARG A 398 13.56 -12.56 13.34
C ARG A 398 12.81 -13.63 14.12
N GLN A 399 13.34 -14.85 14.22
CA GLN A 399 12.73 -15.90 15.03
C GLN A 399 12.77 -15.53 16.52
N GLU A 400 13.87 -14.95 17.00
CA GLU A 400 13.98 -14.43 18.37
C GLU A 400 13.01 -13.28 18.62
N ALA A 401 12.82 -12.38 17.66
CA ALA A 401 11.84 -11.32 17.74
C ALA A 401 10.40 -11.87 17.76
N CYS A 402 10.09 -12.91 16.97
CA CYS A 402 8.80 -13.61 17.03
C CYS A 402 8.58 -14.23 18.42
N ASN A 403 9.59 -14.91 18.96
CA ASN A 403 9.54 -15.47 20.32
C ASN A 403 9.34 -14.37 21.38
N TRP A 404 9.96 -13.21 21.19
CA TRP A 404 9.77 -12.05 22.07
C TRP A 404 8.34 -11.50 22.01
N ILE A 405 7.75 -11.38 20.81
CA ILE A 405 6.35 -10.98 20.62
C ILE A 405 5.41 -11.98 21.30
N ASP A 406 5.63 -13.28 21.08
CA ASP A 406 4.86 -14.35 21.71
C ASP A 406 4.95 -14.29 23.24
N LYS A 407 6.12 -13.94 23.79
CA LYS A 407 6.31 -13.74 25.23
C LYS A 407 5.49 -12.56 25.77
N GLN A 408 5.44 -11.43 25.05
CA GLN A 408 4.62 -10.28 25.47
C GLN A 408 3.12 -10.61 25.38
N TRP A 409 2.71 -11.31 24.33
CA TRP A 409 1.32 -11.74 24.18
C TRP A 409 0.89 -12.71 25.29
N ARG A 410 1.75 -13.65 25.69
CA ARG A 410 1.48 -14.61 26.78
C ARG A 410 1.50 -14.00 28.18
N ASN A 411 2.02 -12.78 28.35
CA ASN A 411 2.09 -12.15 29.65
C ASN A 411 0.67 -11.89 30.20
N GLU A 412 0.31 -12.58 31.28
CA GLU A 412 -1.00 -12.47 31.94
C GLU A 412 -1.26 -11.04 32.43
N ALA A 413 -0.20 -10.30 32.77
CA ALA A 413 -0.32 -8.90 33.16
C ALA A 413 -0.82 -8.01 32.01
N TYR A 414 -0.68 -8.44 30.75
CA TYR A 414 -1.12 -7.70 29.55
C TYR A 414 -2.38 -8.31 28.90
N GLU A 415 -3.25 -8.96 29.69
CA GLU A 415 -4.43 -9.67 29.16
C GLU A 415 -5.37 -8.80 28.31
N LYS A 416 -5.40 -7.48 28.51
CA LYS A 416 -6.22 -6.52 27.76
C LYS A 416 -5.50 -5.84 26.59
N ALA A 417 -4.22 -6.13 26.38
CA ALA A 417 -3.45 -5.60 25.27
C ALA A 417 -3.75 -6.39 23.98
N ARG A 418 -4.05 -5.66 22.90
CA ARG A 418 -4.26 -6.16 21.54
C ARG A 418 -3.08 -5.75 20.67
N PHE A 419 -2.45 -6.73 20.04
CA PHE A 419 -1.23 -6.58 19.27
C PHE A 419 -1.52 -6.60 17.77
N VAL A 420 -0.94 -5.65 17.04
CA VAL A 420 -0.88 -5.67 15.58
C VAL A 420 0.58 -5.70 15.16
N VAL A 421 0.95 -6.68 14.34
CA VAL A 421 2.32 -6.86 13.82
C VAL A 421 2.31 -6.70 12.31
N THR A 422 3.26 -5.96 11.73
CA THR A 422 3.41 -5.88 10.26
C THR A 422 4.69 -6.59 9.79
N THR A 423 4.62 -7.21 8.61
CA THR A 423 5.79 -7.79 7.94
C THR A 423 5.59 -7.96 6.43
N ARG A 424 6.67 -8.15 5.67
CA ARG A 424 6.61 -8.62 4.28
C ARG A 424 6.40 -10.12 4.23
N ARG A 425 5.84 -10.62 3.11
CA ARG A 425 5.68 -12.07 2.87
C ARG A 425 7.02 -12.81 2.94
N THR A 426 8.05 -12.26 2.32
CA THR A 426 9.41 -12.81 2.35
C THR A 426 10.02 -12.80 3.74
N GLY A 427 9.71 -11.78 4.54
CA GLY A 427 10.20 -11.64 5.92
C GLY A 427 9.60 -12.64 6.91
N PHE A 428 8.52 -13.31 6.52
CA PHE A 428 7.76 -14.24 7.37
C PHE A 428 7.72 -15.67 6.82
N ARG A 429 8.49 -15.98 5.77
CA ARG A 429 8.47 -17.30 5.11
C ARG A 429 9.03 -18.41 6.00
N ASP A 430 10.11 -18.09 6.72
CA ASP A 430 10.94 -19.06 7.47
C ASP A 430 10.84 -18.88 8.99
N VAL A 431 9.89 -18.08 9.46
CA VAL A 431 9.66 -17.81 10.88
C VAL A 431 8.19 -18.00 11.23
N GLU A 432 7.91 -18.28 12.51
CA GLU A 432 6.55 -18.50 12.98
C GLU A 432 6.25 -17.69 14.25
N LEU A 433 5.04 -17.15 14.32
CA LEU A 433 4.44 -16.54 15.51
C LEU A 433 3.45 -17.56 16.09
N GLN A 434 3.76 -18.12 17.25
CA GLN A 434 2.92 -19.15 17.85
C GLN A 434 1.58 -18.59 18.30
N ALA A 435 1.54 -17.34 18.76
CA ALA A 435 0.34 -16.62 19.18
C ALA A 435 -0.58 -16.21 18.02
N LEU A 436 -0.19 -16.50 16.78
CA LEU A 436 -0.89 -15.99 15.61
C LEU A 436 -2.30 -16.59 15.48
N THR A 437 -3.28 -15.71 15.63
CA THR A 437 -4.70 -16.08 15.47
C THR A 437 -5.24 -15.71 14.09
N HIS A 438 -4.72 -14.64 13.49
CA HIS A 438 -5.24 -14.11 12.24
C HIS A 438 -4.21 -13.45 11.34
N LYS A 439 -4.36 -13.68 10.03
CA LYS A 439 -3.54 -13.08 8.97
C LYS A 439 -4.39 -12.19 8.09
N ALA A 440 -3.89 -10.99 7.84
CA ALA A 440 -4.47 -10.03 6.93
C ALA A 440 -3.44 -9.65 5.86
N TYR A 441 -3.87 -9.52 4.62
CA TYR A 441 -3.00 -9.20 3.48
C TYR A 441 -3.42 -7.87 2.89
N VAL A 442 -2.57 -6.85 3.01
CA VAL A 442 -2.74 -5.58 2.31
C VAL A 442 -2.58 -5.85 0.82
N GLN A 443 -3.60 -5.50 0.04
CA GLN A 443 -3.58 -5.59 -1.42
C GLN A 443 -2.94 -4.35 -2.03
N ASP A 444 -2.46 -4.48 -3.26
CA ASP A 444 -2.05 -3.33 -4.06
C ASP A 444 -3.29 -2.47 -4.40
N PHE A 445 -3.08 -1.19 -4.75
CA PHE A 445 -4.17 -0.29 -5.13
C PHE A 445 -4.80 -0.71 -6.46
N ASP A 446 -6.13 -0.84 -6.45
CA ASP A 446 -6.92 -0.85 -7.68
C ASP A 446 -6.95 0.53 -8.36
N SER A 447 -7.44 0.62 -9.60
CA SER A 447 -7.47 1.87 -10.36
C SER A 447 -8.31 2.97 -9.70
N GLY A 448 -9.34 2.61 -8.93
CA GLY A 448 -10.15 3.56 -8.16
C GLY A 448 -9.36 4.14 -6.99
N GLN A 449 -8.69 3.27 -6.23
CA GLN A 449 -7.80 3.65 -5.13
C GLN A 449 -6.61 4.49 -5.62
N GLN A 450 -6.07 4.19 -6.81
CA GLN A 450 -5.02 5.01 -7.43
C GLN A 450 -5.51 6.43 -7.72
N GLY A 451 -6.72 6.58 -8.30
CA GLY A 451 -7.34 7.88 -8.57
C GLY A 451 -7.60 8.67 -7.28
N GLU A 452 -8.19 8.02 -6.27
CA GLU A 452 -8.45 8.62 -4.95
C GLU A 452 -7.15 9.06 -4.28
N PHE A 453 -6.11 8.22 -4.32
CA PHE A 453 -4.80 8.53 -3.77
C PHE A 453 -4.19 9.78 -4.41
N LEU A 454 -4.15 9.83 -5.74
CA LEU A 454 -3.58 10.97 -6.46
C LEU A 454 -4.35 12.25 -6.14
N GLN A 455 -5.68 12.20 -6.13
CA GLN A 455 -6.53 13.34 -5.82
C GLN A 455 -6.28 13.87 -4.40
N LYS A 456 -6.26 12.98 -3.39
CA LYS A 456 -5.95 13.34 -2.00
C LYS A 456 -4.52 13.87 -1.85
N TRP A 457 -3.57 13.26 -2.56
CA TRP A 457 -2.16 13.66 -2.55
C TRP A 457 -1.96 15.06 -3.13
N PHE A 458 -2.49 15.35 -4.33
CA PHE A 458 -2.41 16.67 -4.94
C PHE A 458 -3.13 17.72 -4.10
N SER A 459 -4.26 17.37 -3.47
CA SER A 459 -4.99 18.27 -2.58
C SER A 459 -4.14 18.63 -1.36
N ALA A 460 -3.52 17.63 -0.71
CA ALA A 460 -2.63 17.85 0.44
C ALA A 460 -1.41 18.69 0.05
N LEU A 461 -0.80 18.41 -1.10
CA LEU A 461 0.32 19.19 -1.63
C LEU A 461 -0.08 20.65 -1.85
N LYS A 462 -1.20 20.89 -2.55
CA LYS A 462 -1.69 22.25 -2.82
C LYS A 462 -2.04 23.02 -1.55
N ARG A 463 -2.64 22.36 -0.54
CA ARG A 463 -2.89 22.97 0.77
C ARG A 463 -1.61 23.39 1.48
N SER A 464 -0.55 22.59 1.34
CA SER A 464 0.75 22.92 1.94
C SER A 464 1.47 24.09 1.26
N GLU A 465 1.12 24.40 0.00
CA GLU A 465 1.68 25.53 -0.76
C GLU A 465 1.02 26.88 -0.40
N LEU A 466 -0.09 26.89 0.32
CA LEU A 466 -0.77 28.12 0.73
C LEU A 466 0.02 28.83 1.83
N GLU A 467 0.13 30.16 1.73
CA GLU A 467 0.81 30.98 2.74
C GLU A 467 0.05 30.99 4.08
N GLN A 468 0.77 31.15 5.20
CA GLN A 468 0.14 31.29 6.52
C GLN A 468 -0.70 32.58 6.56
N GLY A 469 -2.03 32.44 6.43
CA GLY A 469 -2.98 33.55 6.51
C GLY A 469 -3.94 33.68 5.34
N GLU A 470 -3.78 32.90 4.26
CA GLU A 470 -4.80 32.83 3.22
C GLU A 470 -6.09 32.20 3.77
N ARG A 471 -7.22 32.88 3.54
CA ARG A 471 -8.51 32.44 4.06
C ARG A 471 -8.94 31.19 3.29
N PHE A 472 -9.01 30.05 3.98
CA PHE A 472 -9.46 28.79 3.39
C PHE A 472 -10.98 28.83 3.19
N ASP A 473 -11.41 29.53 2.13
CA ASP A 473 -12.83 29.65 1.78
C ASP A 473 -13.30 28.52 0.85
N ARG A 474 -14.61 28.46 0.62
CA ARG A 474 -15.22 27.40 -0.21
C ARG A 474 -14.80 27.46 -1.67
N GLU A 475 -14.44 28.64 -2.19
CA GLU A 475 -14.04 28.79 -3.59
C GLU A 475 -12.63 28.26 -3.82
N LEU A 476 -11.68 28.61 -2.93
CA LEU A 476 -10.32 28.07 -2.94
C LEU A 476 -10.33 26.55 -2.72
N GLN A 477 -11.14 26.04 -1.81
CA GLN A 477 -11.28 24.60 -1.58
C GLN A 477 -11.79 23.88 -2.85
N ARG A 478 -12.80 24.43 -3.52
CA ARG A 478 -13.30 23.89 -4.79
C ARG A 478 -12.24 23.94 -5.88
N HIS A 479 -11.49 25.03 -5.97
CA HIS A 479 -10.44 25.17 -6.98
C HIS A 479 -9.30 24.15 -6.80
N ILE A 480 -8.81 23.96 -5.56
CA ILE A 480 -7.80 22.94 -5.24
C ILE A 480 -8.32 21.55 -5.59
N GLN A 481 -9.58 21.27 -5.27
CA GLN A 481 -10.23 19.99 -5.57
C GLN A 481 -10.31 19.73 -7.08
N GLU A 482 -10.81 20.69 -7.86
CA GLU A 482 -10.94 20.57 -9.32
C GLU A 482 -9.58 20.38 -10.01
N GLN A 483 -8.55 21.11 -9.59
CA GLN A 483 -7.19 20.94 -10.11
C GLN A 483 -6.60 19.58 -9.75
N SER A 484 -6.77 19.13 -8.51
CA SER A 484 -6.27 17.84 -8.04
C SER A 484 -6.92 16.68 -8.78
N GLU A 485 -8.23 16.76 -9.04
CA GLU A 485 -8.95 15.81 -9.88
C GLU A 485 -8.45 15.80 -11.33
N ALA A 486 -8.17 16.98 -11.91
CA ALA A 486 -7.65 17.08 -13.26
C ALA A 486 -6.25 16.43 -13.37
N PHE A 487 -5.38 16.63 -12.38
CA PHE A 487 -4.05 16.01 -12.34
C PHE A 487 -4.13 14.49 -12.16
N ALA A 488 -4.96 14.02 -11.23
CA ALA A 488 -5.19 12.59 -11.05
C ALA A 488 -5.68 11.93 -12.34
N LYS A 489 -6.69 12.52 -13.02
CA LYS A 489 -7.21 12.01 -14.30
C LYS A 489 -6.15 11.93 -15.39
N LYS A 490 -5.24 12.90 -15.47
CA LYS A 490 -4.14 12.87 -16.45
C LYS A 490 -3.18 11.71 -16.22
N ILE A 491 -2.77 11.46 -14.97
CA ILE A 491 -1.87 10.35 -14.65
C ILE A 491 -2.56 9.01 -14.93
N ILE A 492 -3.80 8.84 -14.47
CA ILE A 492 -4.59 7.63 -14.74
C ILE A 492 -4.79 7.42 -16.26
N GLY A 493 -5.02 8.49 -17.01
CA GLY A 493 -5.13 8.45 -18.47
C GLY A 493 -3.83 7.97 -19.15
N HIS A 494 -2.66 8.41 -18.69
CA HIS A 494 -1.38 7.89 -19.18
C HIS A 494 -1.21 6.41 -18.83
N LEU A 495 -1.54 6.00 -17.60
CA LEU A 495 -1.45 4.61 -17.18
C LEU A 495 -2.36 3.70 -18.00
N ALA A 496 -3.52 4.19 -18.47
CA ALA A 496 -4.42 3.43 -19.34
C ALA A 496 -3.88 3.22 -20.78
N ASP A 497 -2.87 3.97 -21.22
CA ASP A 497 -2.28 3.85 -22.55
C ASP A 497 -1.23 2.72 -22.59
N ASP A 498 -1.26 1.89 -23.64
CA ASP A 498 -0.37 0.72 -23.78
C ASP A 498 1.12 1.06 -23.86
N ARG A 499 1.45 2.30 -24.23
CA ARG A 499 2.84 2.81 -24.18
C ARG A 499 3.40 2.87 -22.76
N TYR A 500 2.53 2.94 -21.76
CA TYR A 500 2.88 3.00 -20.34
C TYR A 500 2.51 1.71 -19.60
N LYS A 501 2.20 0.62 -20.31
CA LYS A 501 1.81 -0.67 -19.70
C LYS A 501 2.82 -1.19 -18.66
N GLY A 502 4.11 -0.93 -18.87
CA GLY A 502 5.18 -1.29 -17.93
C GLY A 502 5.12 -0.56 -16.58
N LEU A 503 4.37 0.55 -16.49
CA LEU A 503 4.16 1.31 -15.26
C LEU A 503 2.90 0.91 -14.49
N ARG A 504 1.88 0.31 -15.12
CA ARG A 504 0.61 -0.05 -14.44
C ARG A 504 0.84 -0.93 -13.19
N PRO A 505 1.67 -1.99 -13.25
CA PRO A 505 2.00 -2.80 -12.06
C PRO A 505 2.64 -2.00 -10.91
N LEU A 506 3.41 -0.97 -11.25
CA LEU A 506 4.11 -0.14 -10.29
C LEU A 506 3.19 0.92 -9.68
N ALA A 507 2.27 1.48 -10.46
CA ALA A 507 1.27 2.45 -10.02
C ALA A 507 0.31 1.87 -8.96
N ALA A 508 0.16 0.54 -8.90
CA ALA A 508 -0.59 -0.12 -7.83
C ALA A 508 0.11 -0.05 -6.46
N ILE A 509 1.40 0.30 -6.41
CA ILE A 509 2.17 0.46 -5.17
C ILE A 509 2.09 1.93 -4.74
N PRO A 510 1.45 2.26 -3.59
CA PRO A 510 1.24 3.64 -3.15
C PRO A 510 2.50 4.52 -3.18
N MET A 511 3.63 3.99 -2.69
CA MET A 511 4.90 4.72 -2.68
C MET A 511 5.37 5.08 -4.10
N VAL A 512 5.23 4.17 -5.06
CA VAL A 512 5.69 4.42 -6.44
C VAL A 512 4.70 5.33 -7.17
N LEU A 513 3.40 5.19 -6.90
CA LEU A 513 2.38 6.12 -7.41
C LEU A 513 2.62 7.55 -6.94
N GLN A 514 3.00 7.72 -5.67
CA GLN A 514 3.43 9.01 -5.14
C GLN A 514 4.64 9.57 -5.88
N MET A 515 5.63 8.73 -6.19
CA MET A 515 6.81 9.13 -6.95
C MET A 515 6.46 9.55 -8.38
N MET A 516 5.53 8.84 -9.02
CA MET A 516 4.98 9.22 -10.33
C MET A 516 4.27 10.58 -10.27
N ALA A 517 3.44 10.79 -9.23
CA ALA A 517 2.75 12.06 -9.02
C ALA A 517 3.72 13.23 -8.84
N LEU A 518 4.80 13.03 -8.07
CA LEU A 518 5.85 14.02 -7.85
C LEU A 518 6.58 14.38 -9.14
N LEU A 519 6.98 13.38 -9.94
CA LEU A 519 7.66 13.62 -11.21
C LEU A 519 6.72 14.33 -12.20
N TRP A 520 5.47 13.88 -12.31
CA TRP A 520 4.49 14.52 -13.18
C TRP A 520 4.21 15.97 -12.77
N TYR A 521 4.08 16.25 -11.47
CA TYR A 521 3.87 17.60 -10.95
C TYR A 521 4.96 18.58 -11.38
N ARG A 522 6.19 18.09 -11.55
CA ARG A 522 7.36 18.91 -11.91
C ARG A 522 7.60 18.96 -13.41
N GLU A 523 7.62 17.80 -14.07
CA GLU A 523 8.01 17.69 -15.47
C GLU A 523 6.82 17.77 -16.45
N HIS A 524 5.59 17.64 -15.95
CA HIS A 524 4.36 17.54 -16.76
C HIS A 524 4.37 16.36 -17.74
N ASP A 525 5.26 15.39 -17.54
CA ASP A 525 5.38 14.15 -18.32
C ASP A 525 5.65 12.98 -17.38
N LEU A 526 5.24 11.78 -17.79
CA LEU A 526 5.54 10.54 -17.09
C LEU A 526 6.58 9.74 -17.87
N PRO A 527 7.58 9.17 -17.18
CA PRO A 527 8.46 8.16 -17.75
C PRO A 527 7.68 6.99 -18.37
N LYS A 528 8.26 6.27 -19.35
CA LYS A 528 7.58 5.13 -19.99
C LYS A 528 7.95 3.78 -19.39
N THR A 529 9.15 3.70 -18.80
CA THR A 529 9.71 2.46 -18.25
C THR A 529 10.07 2.61 -16.77
N ARG A 530 10.18 1.47 -16.06
CA ARG A 530 10.63 1.45 -14.67
C ARG A 530 12.00 2.11 -14.48
N GLU A 531 12.95 1.85 -15.39
CA GLU A 531 14.31 2.41 -15.29
C GLU A 531 14.27 3.92 -15.39
N GLN A 532 13.50 4.46 -16.35
CA GLN A 532 13.35 5.90 -16.54
C GLN A 532 12.66 6.56 -15.35
N LEU A 533 11.69 5.87 -14.73
CA LEU A 533 11.01 6.34 -13.54
C LEU A 533 11.97 6.52 -12.36
N TYR A 534 12.73 5.48 -12.03
CA TYR A 534 13.66 5.52 -10.91
C TYR A 534 14.88 6.43 -11.20
N ARG A 535 15.33 6.49 -12.46
CA ARG A 535 16.35 7.45 -12.89
C ARG A 535 15.89 8.89 -12.71
N GLY A 536 14.74 9.25 -13.27
CA GLY A 536 14.20 10.61 -13.15
C GLY A 536 13.97 11.01 -11.70
N LEU A 537 13.52 10.07 -10.86
CA LEU A 537 13.34 10.31 -9.44
C LEU A 537 14.68 10.50 -8.70
N PHE A 538 15.68 9.67 -8.98
CA PHE A 538 17.02 9.82 -8.43
C PHE A 538 17.62 11.18 -8.81
N ASP A 539 17.55 11.54 -10.09
CA ASP A 539 18.03 12.82 -10.61
C ASP A 539 17.32 13.99 -9.95
N TYR A 540 16.02 13.86 -9.69
CA TYR A 540 15.24 14.87 -8.98
C TYR A 540 15.69 15.04 -7.51
N LEU A 541 15.83 13.95 -6.75
CA LEU A 541 16.23 13.98 -5.34
C LEU A 541 17.63 14.56 -5.14
N VAL A 542 18.51 14.27 -6.08
CA VAL A 542 19.91 14.66 -6.02
C VAL A 542 20.06 16.08 -6.57
N LEU A 543 19.64 16.37 -7.80
CA LEU A 543 19.91 17.64 -8.50
C LEU A 543 18.87 18.73 -8.21
N LYS A 544 17.59 18.46 -8.48
CA LYS A 544 16.55 19.50 -8.50
C LYS A 544 16.16 19.97 -7.09
N ARG A 545 16.34 19.12 -6.07
CA ARG A 545 16.19 19.47 -4.64
C ARG A 545 17.16 20.57 -4.21
N GLU A 546 18.38 20.60 -4.75
CA GLU A 546 19.41 21.59 -4.41
C GLU A 546 19.19 22.91 -5.17
N THR A 547 18.77 22.86 -6.44
CA THR A 547 18.47 24.07 -7.23
C THR A 547 17.29 24.87 -6.67
N ALA A 548 16.27 24.19 -6.13
CA ALA A 548 15.08 24.83 -5.55
C ALA A 548 15.34 25.60 -4.22
N ARG A 549 16.52 25.44 -3.61
CA ARG A 549 16.89 26.14 -2.37
C ARG A 549 17.70 27.42 -2.60
N GLU A 550 17.99 27.82 -3.85
CA GLU A 550 18.87 28.95 -4.22
C GLU A 550 20.27 28.97 -3.55
N ILE A 551 20.66 27.89 -2.87
CA ILE A 551 21.92 27.79 -2.14
C ILE A 551 22.87 26.92 -2.98
N LEU A 552 23.48 27.52 -3.99
CA LEU A 552 24.73 27.00 -4.56
C LEU A 552 25.90 27.52 -3.71
N GLU A 553 26.05 26.95 -2.51
CA GLU A 553 27.29 27.07 -1.75
C GLU A 553 28.42 26.38 -2.53
N LYS A 554 29.60 27.00 -2.56
CA LYS A 554 30.85 26.50 -3.18
C LYS A 554 31.34 25.14 -2.61
N GLU A 555 30.64 24.56 -1.65
CA GLU A 555 31.01 23.31 -0.97
C GLU A 555 30.08 22.11 -1.23
N CYS A 556 28.98 22.25 -1.97
CA CYS A 556 28.08 21.13 -2.26
C CYS A 556 28.78 20.01 -3.07
N PRO A 557 28.87 18.76 -2.55
CA PRO A 557 29.49 17.63 -3.25
C PRO A 557 28.91 17.40 -4.66
N LEU A 558 27.60 17.59 -4.83
CA LEU A 558 26.92 17.38 -6.09
C LEU A 558 27.29 18.43 -7.15
N ALA A 559 27.36 19.71 -6.76
CA ALA A 559 27.76 20.78 -7.68
C ALA A 559 29.18 20.56 -8.23
N LYS A 560 30.05 19.91 -7.44
CA LYS A 560 31.40 19.53 -7.87
C LYS A 560 31.37 18.32 -8.80
N MET A 561 30.66 17.25 -8.43
CA MET A 561 30.73 15.95 -9.12
C MET A 561 29.81 15.80 -10.34
N GLY A 562 28.65 16.47 -10.34
CA GLY A 562 27.54 16.17 -11.26
C GLY A 562 26.84 14.85 -10.93
N VAL A 563 25.60 14.71 -11.41
CA VAL A 563 24.70 13.58 -11.09
C VAL A 563 25.25 12.23 -11.55
N GLU A 564 25.87 12.18 -12.74
CA GLU A 564 26.38 10.94 -13.31
C GLU A 564 27.51 10.31 -12.49
N ARG A 565 28.45 11.14 -12.03
CA ARG A 565 29.54 10.66 -11.14
C ARG A 565 28.98 10.26 -9.79
N PHE A 566 28.01 11.02 -9.27
CA PHE A 566 27.33 10.70 -8.02
C PHE A 566 26.62 9.34 -8.08
N ARG A 567 25.86 9.09 -9.15
CA ARG A 567 25.20 7.81 -9.44
C ARG A 567 26.22 6.67 -9.56
N THR A 568 27.38 6.92 -10.18
CA THR A 568 28.44 5.92 -10.34
C THR A 568 29.02 5.46 -9.01
N VAL A 569 29.28 6.40 -8.07
CA VAL A 569 29.78 6.07 -6.72
C VAL A 569 28.71 5.35 -5.91
N LEU A 570 27.47 5.84 -5.93
CA LEU A 570 26.38 5.24 -5.16
C LEU A 570 25.97 3.86 -5.71
N GLY A 571 26.04 3.68 -7.02
CA GLY A 571 25.85 2.39 -7.68
C GLY A 571 26.94 1.37 -7.31
N ALA A 572 28.18 1.81 -7.12
CA ALA A 572 29.24 0.94 -6.62
C ALA A 572 28.94 0.44 -5.20
N LEU A 573 28.46 1.33 -4.32
CA LEU A 573 28.03 0.96 -2.98
C LEU A 573 26.85 -0.01 -3.00
N ALA A 574 25.82 0.31 -3.78
CA ALA A 574 24.64 -0.53 -3.90
C ALA A 574 25.01 -1.94 -4.37
N LEU A 575 25.81 -2.06 -5.43
CA LEU A 575 26.29 -3.34 -5.94
C LEU A 575 27.17 -4.09 -4.93
N TRP A 576 28.07 -3.40 -4.24
CA TRP A 576 28.92 -4.00 -3.20
C TRP A 576 28.08 -4.61 -2.07
N MET A 577 27.02 -3.92 -1.64
CA MET A 577 26.10 -4.42 -0.60
C MET A 577 25.35 -5.69 -1.03
N PHE A 578 25.11 -5.89 -2.34
CA PHE A 578 24.54 -7.13 -2.86
C PHE A 578 25.54 -8.30 -2.87
N SER A 579 26.83 -8.02 -3.09
CA SER A 579 27.88 -9.03 -3.20
C SER A 579 28.44 -9.52 -1.86
N ASP A 580 28.34 -8.75 -0.77
CA ASP A 580 28.82 -9.15 0.57
C ASP A 580 27.75 -9.90 1.40
N THR A 581 27.35 -11.07 0.90
CA THR A 581 26.33 -11.93 1.54
C THR A 581 26.75 -12.50 2.90
N LYS A 582 28.04 -12.44 3.26
CA LYS A 582 28.57 -12.95 4.54
C LYS A 582 28.40 -11.99 5.73
N ARG A 583 27.98 -10.74 5.50
CA ARG A 583 27.87 -9.70 6.55
C ARG A 583 26.52 -8.99 6.63
N GLY A 584 25.48 -9.52 5.95
CA GLY A 584 24.10 -9.09 6.16
C GLY A 584 23.56 -8.07 5.15
N GLY A 585 24.01 -8.10 3.88
CA GLY A 585 23.31 -7.77 2.61
C GLY A 585 22.54 -6.45 2.41
N GLU A 586 22.20 -5.73 3.48
CA GLU A 586 21.36 -4.54 3.44
C GLU A 586 21.96 -3.35 4.20
N GLN A 587 23.04 -3.60 4.94
CA GLN A 587 23.73 -2.64 5.78
C GLN A 587 25.24 -2.64 5.48
N VAL A 588 25.88 -1.49 5.63
CA VAL A 588 27.31 -1.30 5.43
C VAL A 588 27.92 -0.60 6.65
N ARG A 589 29.09 -1.07 7.10
CA ARG A 589 29.82 -0.39 8.17
C ARG A 589 30.41 0.91 7.65
N SER A 590 30.42 1.93 8.50
CA SER A 590 30.98 3.26 8.19
C SER A 590 32.38 3.18 7.58
N ALA A 591 33.27 2.37 8.17
CA ALA A 591 34.64 2.20 7.67
C ALA A 591 34.69 1.60 6.26
N ASP A 592 33.89 0.55 6.00
CA ASP A 592 33.86 -0.13 4.71
C ASP A 592 33.27 0.79 3.62
N MET A 593 32.21 1.55 3.94
CA MET A 593 31.63 2.53 3.03
C MET A 593 32.61 3.66 2.71
N LEU A 594 33.25 4.25 3.73
CA LEU A 594 34.17 5.36 3.53
C LEU A 594 35.39 4.93 2.70
N ASP A 595 35.89 3.72 2.90
CA ASP A 595 36.95 3.14 2.07
C ASP A 595 36.50 2.98 0.61
N LEU A 596 35.32 2.39 0.38
CA LEU A 596 34.74 2.23 -0.96
C LEU A 596 34.56 3.59 -1.67
N PHE A 597 33.96 4.56 -0.99
CA PHE A 597 33.79 5.92 -1.53
C PHE A 597 35.13 6.56 -1.85
N THR A 598 36.12 6.43 -0.98
CA THR A 598 37.46 6.98 -1.22
C THR A 598 38.08 6.37 -2.47
N ARG A 599 37.97 5.04 -2.65
CA ARG A 599 38.45 4.35 -3.85
C ARG A 599 37.75 4.84 -5.11
N GLU A 600 36.42 4.85 -5.15
CA GLU A 600 35.66 5.29 -6.33
C GLU A 600 35.93 6.77 -6.65
N LEU A 601 35.95 7.65 -5.66
CA LEU A 601 36.21 9.08 -5.85
C LEU A 601 37.62 9.32 -6.42
N ASN A 602 38.63 8.59 -5.95
CA ASN A 602 39.99 8.69 -6.46
C ASN A 602 40.10 8.28 -7.94
N THR A 603 39.30 7.31 -8.41
CA THR A 603 39.28 6.94 -9.84
C THR A 603 38.74 8.03 -10.75
N MET A 604 38.00 8.99 -10.19
CA MET A 604 37.39 10.10 -10.94
C MET A 604 38.24 11.37 -10.91
N ALA A 605 39.26 11.44 -10.07
CA ALA A 605 40.12 12.61 -9.95
C ALA A 605 40.90 12.86 -11.24
N SER A 606 40.94 14.12 -11.69
CA SER A 606 41.71 14.54 -12.86
C SER A 606 42.29 15.94 -12.64
N VAL A 607 43.12 16.42 -13.57
CA VAL A 607 43.72 17.77 -13.50
C VAL A 607 42.65 18.87 -13.40
N ASP A 608 41.50 18.66 -14.05
CA ASP A 608 40.39 19.62 -14.10
C ASP A 608 39.29 19.35 -13.06
N PHE A 609 39.44 18.31 -12.23
CA PHE A 609 38.41 17.92 -11.28
C PHE A 609 38.95 17.30 -9.98
N THR A 610 38.61 17.96 -8.87
CA THR A 610 38.88 17.48 -7.51
C THR A 610 37.59 16.94 -6.87
N PRO A 611 37.51 15.63 -6.56
CA PRO A 611 36.35 15.06 -5.90
C PRO A 611 36.19 15.57 -4.44
N PRO A 612 34.96 15.59 -3.90
CA PRO A 612 34.72 15.85 -2.48
C PRO A 612 35.30 14.73 -1.60
N SER A 613 35.44 14.97 -0.30
CA SER A 613 35.84 13.91 0.64
C SER A 613 34.72 12.88 0.82
N SER A 614 35.08 11.63 1.09
CA SER A 614 34.14 10.54 1.38
C SER A 614 33.22 10.85 2.57
N LYS A 615 33.73 11.59 3.58
CA LYS A 615 32.92 12.09 4.69
C LYS A 615 31.89 13.13 4.24
N ALA A 616 32.30 14.15 3.46
CA ALA A 616 31.38 15.17 2.96
C ALA A 616 30.27 14.57 2.06
N LEU A 617 30.63 13.57 1.26
CA LEU A 617 29.67 12.81 0.46
C LEU A 617 28.66 12.04 1.35
N THR A 618 29.15 11.36 2.39
CA THR A 618 28.31 10.60 3.34
C THR A 618 27.35 11.52 4.09
N ASP A 619 27.86 12.64 4.61
CA ASP A 619 27.05 13.64 5.31
C ASP A 619 25.96 14.21 4.40
N HIS A 620 26.27 14.43 3.12
CA HIS A 620 25.28 14.85 2.13
C HIS A 620 24.22 13.78 1.87
N LEU A 621 24.61 12.51 1.71
CA LEU A 621 23.69 11.40 1.46
C LEU A 621 22.69 11.15 2.59
N VAL A 622 23.12 11.35 3.84
CA VAL A 622 22.31 11.12 5.04
C VAL A 622 21.44 12.34 5.36
N ASN A 623 22.06 13.52 5.43
CA ASN A 623 21.42 14.71 5.98
C ASN A 623 20.75 15.60 4.93
N ARG A 624 21.14 15.48 3.64
CA ARG A 624 20.58 16.32 2.56
C ARG A 624 19.83 15.53 1.50
N ALA A 625 20.46 14.54 0.86
CA ALA A 625 19.80 13.73 -0.16
C ALA A 625 18.81 12.71 0.43
N GLU A 626 18.99 12.33 1.70
CA GLU A 626 18.16 11.34 2.43
C GLU A 626 18.07 9.97 1.74
N LEU A 627 19.06 9.63 0.92
CA LEU A 627 19.16 8.33 0.24
C LEU A 627 19.69 7.25 1.18
N LEU A 628 20.51 7.64 2.16
CA LEU A 628 21.03 6.77 3.20
C LEU A 628 20.46 7.15 4.57
N THR A 629 20.39 6.16 5.45
CA THR A 629 20.12 6.34 6.88
C THR A 629 21.24 5.69 7.68
N ALA A 630 21.55 6.27 8.83
CA ALA A 630 22.59 5.79 9.73
C ALA A 630 21.95 5.25 11.01
N ASN A 631 22.56 4.24 11.62
CA ASN A 631 22.22 3.87 12.99
C ASN A 631 22.64 5.01 13.96
N PHE A 632 22.11 5.00 15.19
CA PHE A 632 22.37 6.07 16.17
C PHE A 632 23.86 6.34 16.47
N SER A 633 24.73 5.34 16.27
CA SER A 633 26.17 5.47 16.47
C SER A 633 26.94 5.87 15.21
N ASN A 634 26.26 6.13 14.09
CA ASN A 634 26.84 6.42 12.76
C ASN A 634 27.90 5.40 12.32
N THR A 635 27.77 4.16 12.79
CA THR A 635 28.70 3.05 12.54
C THR A 635 28.19 2.11 11.46
N ILE A 636 26.88 2.13 11.19
CA ILE A 636 26.21 1.31 10.18
C ILE A 636 25.28 2.21 9.39
N TYR A 637 25.27 2.03 8.07
CA TYR A 637 24.40 2.73 7.15
C TYR A 637 23.63 1.75 6.28
N GLU A 638 22.48 2.18 5.81
CA GLU A 638 21.65 1.45 4.84
C GLU A 638 20.95 2.43 3.90
N PHE A 639 20.47 1.92 2.77
CA PHE A 639 19.60 2.70 1.90
C PHE A 639 18.25 2.88 2.57
N ARG A 640 17.75 4.13 2.61
CA ARG A 640 16.43 4.43 3.20
C ARG A 640 15.30 3.63 2.56
N HIS A 641 15.41 3.37 1.26
CA HIS A 641 14.47 2.52 0.54
C HIS A 641 15.22 1.50 -0.33
N LYS A 642 14.87 0.23 -0.15
CA LYS A 642 15.45 -0.91 -0.88
C LYS A 642 15.41 -0.73 -2.41
N SER A 643 14.33 -0.16 -2.94
CA SER A 643 14.15 0.01 -4.39
C SER A 643 15.20 0.93 -5.03
N PHE A 644 15.73 1.93 -4.31
CA PHE A 644 16.86 2.74 -4.83
C PHE A 644 18.17 1.97 -4.82
N ARG A 645 18.40 1.11 -3.82
CA ARG A 645 19.55 0.20 -3.81
C ARG A 645 19.49 -0.74 -5.01
N GLU A 646 18.34 -1.38 -5.24
CA GLU A 646 18.09 -2.28 -6.37
C GLU A 646 18.30 -1.57 -7.71
N TYR A 647 17.74 -0.36 -7.88
CA TYR A 647 17.94 0.47 -9.07
C TYR A 647 19.42 0.80 -9.31
N LEU A 648 20.10 1.32 -8.30
CA LEU A 648 21.49 1.76 -8.42
C LEU A 648 22.44 0.60 -8.68
N ALA A 649 22.19 -0.56 -8.06
CA ALA A 649 22.94 -1.78 -8.32
C ALA A 649 22.74 -2.24 -9.77
N GLY A 650 21.49 -2.31 -10.25
CA GLY A 650 21.18 -2.66 -11.63
C GLY A 650 21.80 -1.70 -12.66
N ALA A 651 21.73 -0.40 -12.40
CA ALA A 651 22.36 0.62 -13.24
C ALA A 651 23.88 0.50 -13.28
N LYS A 652 24.53 0.23 -12.13
CA LYS A 652 25.99 0.01 -12.06
C LYS A 652 26.40 -1.25 -12.83
N LEU A 653 25.65 -2.34 -12.72
CA LEU A 653 25.88 -3.56 -13.50
C LEU A 653 25.83 -3.28 -15.00
N GLY A 654 24.82 -2.52 -15.45
CA GLY A 654 24.70 -2.10 -16.85
C GLY A 654 25.93 -1.32 -17.31
N ALA A 655 26.38 -0.34 -16.52
CA ALA A 655 27.57 0.44 -16.83
C ALA A 655 28.88 -0.37 -16.84
N VAL A 656 29.03 -1.35 -15.94
CA VAL A 656 30.19 -2.24 -15.89
C VAL A 656 30.25 -3.13 -17.12
N SER A 657 29.09 -3.62 -17.60
CA SER A 657 29.03 -4.51 -18.76
C SER A 657 29.46 -3.89 -20.08
N LEU A 658 29.38 -2.55 -20.22
CA LEU A 658 29.95 -1.84 -21.37
C LEU A 658 31.48 -1.99 -21.45
N ARG A 659 32.16 -2.20 -20.31
CA ARG A 659 33.62 -2.28 -20.23
C ARG A 659 34.13 -3.72 -20.10
N ASN A 660 33.32 -4.61 -19.54
CA ASN A 660 33.67 -6.01 -19.35
C ASN A 660 32.46 -6.91 -19.70
N PRO A 661 32.36 -7.42 -20.94
CA PRO A 661 31.27 -8.29 -21.35
C PRO A 661 31.13 -9.58 -20.53
N GLU A 662 32.23 -10.10 -19.96
CA GLU A 662 32.25 -11.29 -19.08
C GLU A 662 31.66 -11.00 -17.68
N CYS A 663 31.28 -9.76 -17.36
CA CYS A 663 30.71 -9.41 -16.06
C CYS A 663 29.29 -9.97 -15.80
N PHE A 664 28.69 -10.63 -16.80
CA PHE A 664 27.37 -11.23 -16.68
C PHE A 664 27.35 -12.51 -15.86
N ASP A 665 28.43 -13.29 -15.84
CA ASP A 665 28.46 -14.58 -15.16
C ASP A 665 28.16 -14.47 -13.65
N PRO A 666 28.74 -13.51 -12.90
CA PRO A 666 28.35 -13.27 -11.51
C PRO A 666 26.87 -12.90 -11.34
N VAL A 667 26.29 -12.15 -12.28
CA VAL A 667 24.86 -11.77 -12.24
C VAL A 667 23.97 -12.99 -12.50
N ILE A 668 24.35 -13.82 -13.48
CA ILE A 668 23.66 -15.06 -13.83
C ILE A 668 23.76 -16.11 -12.71
N ALA A 669 24.85 -16.10 -11.94
CA ALA A 669 25.01 -16.95 -10.77
C ALA A 669 24.00 -16.64 -9.65
N HIS A 670 23.39 -15.44 -9.65
CA HIS A 670 22.36 -15.03 -8.69
C HIS A 670 20.94 -15.08 -9.26
N PHE A 671 20.73 -15.71 -10.41
CA PHE A 671 19.43 -15.74 -11.09
C PHE A 671 18.35 -16.53 -10.33
N ASP A 672 18.76 -17.44 -9.44
CA ASP A 672 17.89 -18.20 -8.53
C ASP A 672 17.69 -17.51 -7.16
N ASP A 673 18.38 -16.39 -6.90
CA ASP A 673 18.32 -15.67 -5.64
C ASP A 673 17.24 -14.57 -5.68
N PRO A 674 16.11 -14.73 -4.94
CA PRO A 674 15.04 -13.74 -4.93
C PRO A 674 15.48 -12.37 -4.42
N SER A 675 16.60 -12.27 -3.70
CA SER A 675 17.12 -10.99 -3.23
C SER A 675 17.67 -10.14 -4.38
N TRP A 676 18.16 -10.77 -5.46
CA TRP A 676 18.73 -10.12 -6.64
C TRP A 676 17.72 -9.81 -7.74
N GLU A 677 16.53 -10.43 -7.69
CA GLU A 677 15.49 -10.33 -8.73
C GLU A 677 15.27 -8.88 -9.23
N GLU A 678 15.00 -7.94 -8.32
CA GLU A 678 14.72 -6.55 -8.70
C GLU A 678 15.94 -5.80 -9.25
N ALA A 679 17.14 -6.11 -8.77
CA ALA A 679 18.37 -5.52 -9.31
C ALA A 679 18.67 -6.03 -10.73
N ILE A 680 18.45 -7.33 -10.98
CA ILE A 680 18.56 -7.94 -12.31
C ILE A 680 17.51 -7.35 -13.27
N ARG A 681 16.29 -7.13 -12.79
CA ARG A 681 15.23 -6.46 -13.57
C ARG A 681 15.62 -5.04 -13.99
N PHE A 682 16.15 -4.23 -13.07
CA PHE A 682 16.68 -2.90 -13.42
C PHE A 682 17.87 -2.96 -14.37
N PHE A 683 18.77 -3.92 -14.17
CA PHE A 683 19.90 -4.16 -15.04
C PHE A 683 19.45 -4.45 -16.48
N VAL A 684 18.57 -5.44 -16.69
CA VAL A 684 18.04 -5.81 -18.02
C VAL A 684 17.24 -4.66 -18.64
N ALA A 685 16.43 -3.95 -17.85
CA ALA A 685 15.67 -2.80 -18.33
C ALA A 685 16.55 -1.63 -18.82
N GLY A 686 17.82 -1.59 -18.41
CA GLY A 686 18.79 -0.56 -18.81
C GLY A 686 19.73 -0.98 -19.94
N LEU A 687 19.64 -2.20 -20.47
CA LEU A 687 20.54 -2.70 -21.51
C LEU A 687 20.22 -2.12 -22.90
N ASP A 688 21.27 -1.87 -23.68
CA ASP A 688 21.15 -1.67 -25.12
C ASP A 688 20.95 -2.99 -25.88
N LEU A 689 20.70 -2.91 -27.20
CA LEU A 689 20.45 -4.07 -28.06
C LEU A 689 21.59 -5.10 -28.04
N PHE A 690 22.85 -4.67 -27.97
CA PHE A 690 24.01 -5.57 -28.03
C PHE A 690 24.30 -6.19 -26.68
N GLN A 691 24.17 -5.42 -25.60
CA GLN A 691 24.31 -5.93 -24.24
C GLN A 691 23.23 -6.96 -23.91
N PHE A 692 21.98 -6.72 -24.33
CA PHE A 692 20.89 -7.68 -24.15
C PHE A 692 21.20 -9.00 -24.89
N ASP A 693 21.61 -8.93 -26.16
CA ASP A 693 21.95 -10.10 -26.96
C ASP A 693 23.10 -10.91 -26.33
N HIS A 694 24.15 -10.23 -25.87
CA HIS A 694 25.27 -10.87 -25.19
C HIS A 694 24.87 -11.48 -23.83
N PHE A 695 24.03 -10.80 -23.05
CA PHE A 695 23.49 -11.33 -21.81
C PHE A 695 22.68 -12.62 -22.06
N MET A 696 21.81 -12.62 -23.07
CA MET A 696 21.04 -13.82 -23.45
C MET A 696 21.97 -14.95 -23.91
N SER A 697 23.06 -14.63 -24.61
CA SER A 697 24.09 -15.61 -24.98
C SER A 697 24.69 -16.30 -23.75
N ARG A 698 25.15 -15.51 -22.76
CA ARG A 698 25.74 -16.04 -21.52
C ARG A 698 24.72 -16.77 -20.64
N LEU A 699 23.50 -16.26 -20.52
CA LEU A 699 22.45 -16.86 -19.69
C LEU A 699 22.11 -18.28 -20.17
N PHE A 700 22.09 -18.49 -21.49
CA PHE A 700 21.77 -19.79 -22.07
C PHE A 700 23.00 -20.70 -22.29
N ASP A 701 24.21 -20.19 -22.08
CA ASP A 701 25.45 -20.97 -22.08
C ASP A 701 25.40 -22.05 -20.96
N PRO A 702 25.49 -23.35 -21.30
CA PRO A 702 25.42 -24.43 -20.32
C PRO A 702 26.60 -24.43 -19.34
N LEU A 703 27.74 -23.81 -19.66
CA LEU A 703 28.88 -23.69 -18.77
C LEU A 703 28.67 -22.61 -17.70
N VAL A 704 27.89 -21.57 -18.01
CA VAL A 704 27.59 -20.45 -17.10
C VAL A 704 26.39 -20.77 -16.23
N LYS A 705 25.28 -21.19 -16.84
CA LYS A 705 24.07 -21.61 -16.14
C LYS A 705 23.79 -23.05 -16.51
N PRO A 706 24.00 -24.05 -15.62
CA PRO A 706 23.81 -25.46 -16.00
C PRO A 706 22.34 -25.90 -16.14
N SER A 707 21.42 -25.34 -15.35
CA SER A 707 19.98 -25.67 -15.39
C SER A 707 19.10 -24.48 -14.99
N PHE A 708 17.81 -24.55 -15.31
CA PHE A 708 16.80 -23.56 -14.90
C PHE A 708 15.69 -24.22 -14.06
N SER A 709 15.46 -23.67 -12.89
CA SER A 709 14.30 -23.92 -12.04
C SER A 709 13.07 -23.19 -12.56
N GLN A 710 11.88 -23.52 -12.01
CA GLN A 710 10.65 -22.89 -12.44
C GLN A 710 10.54 -21.39 -12.11
N PRO A 711 10.92 -20.93 -10.90
CA PRO A 711 10.99 -19.49 -10.60
C PRO A 711 11.87 -18.72 -11.59
N GLU A 712 13.00 -19.29 -11.99
CA GLU A 712 13.93 -18.66 -12.94
C GLU A 712 13.34 -18.51 -14.34
N LYS A 713 12.50 -19.46 -14.78
CA LYS A 713 11.77 -19.31 -16.05
C LYS A 713 10.79 -18.14 -16.00
N LEU A 714 10.07 -17.99 -14.89
CA LEU A 714 9.14 -16.88 -14.70
C LEU A 714 9.89 -15.54 -14.69
N LEU A 715 11.02 -15.50 -13.98
CA LEU A 715 11.89 -14.34 -13.99
C LEU A 715 12.36 -14.01 -15.42
N LEU A 716 12.81 -14.98 -16.20
CA LEU A 716 13.21 -14.76 -17.60
C LEU A 716 12.09 -14.13 -18.43
N GLN A 717 10.85 -14.61 -18.29
CA GLN A 717 9.70 -14.05 -19.01
C GLN A 717 9.44 -12.59 -18.59
N LEU A 718 9.54 -12.28 -17.29
CA LEU A 718 9.44 -10.91 -16.78
C LEU A 718 10.55 -10.01 -17.33
N LEU A 719 11.80 -10.49 -17.35
CA LEU A 719 12.96 -9.74 -17.84
C LEU A 719 12.81 -9.40 -19.33
N ILE A 720 12.37 -10.34 -20.16
CA ILE A 720 12.09 -10.11 -21.58
C ILE A 720 10.97 -9.08 -21.74
N GLY A 721 9.92 -9.18 -20.93
CA GLY A 721 8.81 -8.21 -20.93
C GLY A 721 9.24 -6.78 -20.59
N GLU A 722 10.20 -6.62 -19.67
CA GLU A 722 10.71 -5.32 -19.20
C GLU A 722 11.83 -4.74 -20.05
N ALA A 723 12.54 -5.57 -20.84
CA ALA A 723 13.60 -5.12 -21.72
C ALA A 723 13.03 -4.19 -22.81
N PRO A 724 13.47 -2.92 -22.90
CA PRO A 724 13.01 -1.98 -23.93
C PRO A 724 13.64 -2.30 -25.30
N ASN A 725 14.84 -2.89 -25.30
CA ASN A 725 15.62 -3.23 -26.47
C ASN A 725 15.83 -4.73 -26.48
N ARG A 726 15.36 -5.41 -27.54
CA ARG A 726 15.43 -6.88 -27.65
C ARG A 726 16.10 -7.22 -28.96
N LYS A 727 17.12 -8.06 -28.88
CA LYS A 727 17.84 -8.59 -30.04
C LYS A 727 17.88 -10.11 -29.91
N THR A 728 17.76 -10.80 -31.04
CA THR A 728 17.51 -12.26 -31.09
C THR A 728 18.66 -13.07 -31.70
N ASP A 729 19.74 -12.44 -32.14
CA ASP A 729 20.83 -13.10 -32.88
C ASP A 729 21.50 -14.19 -32.02
N ALA A 730 21.76 -13.90 -30.74
CA ALA A 730 22.34 -14.87 -29.82
C ALA A 730 21.41 -16.06 -29.57
N LEU A 731 20.11 -15.82 -29.36
CA LEU A 731 19.12 -16.87 -29.20
C LEU A 731 19.03 -17.74 -30.46
N GLN A 732 19.06 -17.12 -31.64
CA GLN A 732 19.08 -17.84 -32.92
C GLN A 732 20.32 -18.72 -33.06
N ALA A 733 21.50 -18.18 -32.78
CA ALA A 733 22.76 -18.92 -32.88
C ALA A 733 22.78 -20.12 -31.91
N LEU A 734 22.39 -19.90 -30.65
CA LEU A 734 22.33 -20.94 -29.63
C LEU A 734 21.29 -22.01 -29.94
N LEU A 735 20.12 -21.61 -30.45
CA LEU A 735 19.07 -22.54 -30.86
C LEU A 735 19.54 -23.47 -31.98
N CYS A 736 20.47 -23.02 -32.84
CA CYS A 736 21.05 -23.80 -33.94
C CYS A 736 22.41 -24.48 -33.60
N THR A 737 22.95 -24.37 -32.38
CA THR A 737 24.32 -24.85 -32.07
C THR A 737 24.41 -26.41 -32.01
N PRO A 738 25.42 -27.06 -32.65
CA PRO A 738 25.60 -28.53 -32.62
C PRO A 738 26.07 -29.13 -31.28
N LYS A 739 25.92 -30.46 -31.14
CA LYS A 739 26.13 -31.31 -29.93
C LYS A 739 27.43 -31.02 -29.15
N GLU A 740 27.32 -30.73 -27.84
CA GLU A 740 28.37 -31.07 -26.87
C GLU A 740 28.14 -32.49 -26.35
N VAL A 741 29.19 -33.32 -26.38
CA VAL A 741 29.12 -34.77 -26.19
C VAL A 741 29.21 -35.11 -24.69
N GLY A 742 28.09 -35.55 -24.09
CA GLY A 742 28.05 -36.09 -22.72
C GLY A 742 26.74 -36.81 -22.38
N LYS A 743 26.82 -37.98 -21.73
CA LYS A 743 25.63 -38.73 -21.26
C LYS A 743 24.95 -37.97 -20.10
N GLY A 744 23.70 -37.53 -20.30
CA GLY A 744 22.91 -36.75 -19.34
C GLY A 744 22.50 -35.34 -19.82
N TYR A 745 23.19 -34.82 -20.84
CA TYR A 745 22.98 -33.46 -21.38
C TYR A 745 21.73 -33.29 -22.28
N ASP A 746 21.14 -34.38 -22.79
CA ASP A 746 20.05 -34.28 -23.77
C ASP A 746 18.73 -33.69 -23.21
N ALA A 747 18.41 -33.92 -21.93
CA ALA A 747 17.14 -33.43 -21.34
C ALA A 747 17.19 -31.95 -20.97
N GLU A 748 18.28 -31.48 -20.36
CA GLU A 748 18.49 -30.06 -20.05
C GLU A 748 18.69 -29.22 -21.31
N ARG A 749 19.35 -29.78 -22.33
CA ARG A 749 19.42 -29.15 -23.66
C ARG A 749 18.03 -28.89 -24.25
N GLN A 750 17.13 -29.87 -24.19
CA GLN A 750 15.75 -29.68 -24.65
C GLN A 750 15.01 -28.62 -23.86
N ARG A 751 15.16 -28.61 -22.53
CA ARG A 751 14.56 -27.58 -21.67
C ARG A 751 15.04 -26.18 -22.07
N ARG A 752 16.34 -26.00 -22.36
CA ARG A 752 16.86 -24.73 -22.89
C ARG A 752 16.26 -24.36 -24.24
N GLN A 753 16.14 -25.30 -25.16
CA GLN A 753 15.54 -25.04 -26.47
C GLN A 753 14.07 -24.61 -26.35
N PHE A 754 13.28 -25.25 -25.47
CA PHE A 754 11.92 -24.78 -25.17
C PHE A 754 11.92 -23.36 -24.60
N MET A 755 12.80 -23.07 -23.65
CA MET A 755 12.91 -21.73 -23.07
C MET A 755 13.37 -20.65 -24.07
N MET A 756 14.28 -20.99 -25.00
CA MET A 756 14.68 -20.10 -26.08
C MET A 756 13.52 -19.83 -27.04
N LEU A 757 12.74 -20.85 -27.37
CA LEU A 757 11.53 -20.72 -28.19
C LEU A 757 10.46 -19.87 -27.49
N ASP A 758 10.27 -20.06 -26.17
CA ASP A 758 9.38 -19.22 -25.35
C ASP A 758 9.88 -17.76 -25.34
N ALA A 759 11.19 -17.54 -25.19
CA ALA A 759 11.79 -16.22 -25.23
C ALA A 759 11.58 -15.54 -26.60
N LEU A 760 11.78 -16.26 -27.71
CA LEU A 760 11.53 -15.77 -29.05
C LEU A 760 10.04 -15.44 -29.28
N ALA A 761 9.14 -16.27 -28.76
CA ALA A 761 7.69 -16.03 -28.78
C ALA A 761 7.31 -14.74 -28.05
N LEU A 762 7.90 -14.50 -26.87
CA LEU A 762 7.67 -13.30 -26.05
C LEU A 762 8.27 -12.02 -26.65
N ILE A 763 9.40 -12.13 -27.35
CA ILE A 763 10.00 -10.99 -28.06
C ILE A 763 9.07 -10.55 -29.20
N GLY A 764 8.46 -11.50 -29.93
CA GLY A 764 7.34 -11.21 -30.84
C GLY A 764 7.70 -10.44 -32.12
N GLU A 765 8.97 -10.29 -32.47
CA GLU A 765 9.43 -9.53 -33.64
C GLU A 765 9.51 -10.38 -34.92
N LEU A 766 9.52 -9.73 -36.10
CA LEU A 766 9.69 -10.40 -37.40
C LEU A 766 10.98 -11.26 -37.42
N ASN A 767 12.04 -10.77 -36.77
CA ASN A 767 13.30 -11.47 -36.62
C ASN A 767 13.14 -12.77 -35.82
N SER A 768 12.31 -12.79 -34.76
CA SER A 768 12.01 -14.01 -34.01
C SER A 768 11.39 -15.09 -34.91
N ALA A 769 10.43 -14.72 -35.77
CA ALA A 769 9.81 -15.66 -36.69
C ALA A 769 10.84 -16.24 -37.67
N GLN A 770 11.75 -15.42 -38.18
CA GLN A 770 12.83 -15.86 -39.06
C GLN A 770 13.83 -16.78 -38.33
N SER A 771 14.18 -16.47 -37.07
CA SER A 771 15.06 -17.33 -36.25
C SER A 771 14.44 -18.71 -36.03
N VAL A 772 13.15 -18.77 -35.69
CA VAL A 772 12.43 -20.04 -35.50
C VAL A 772 12.29 -20.79 -36.82
N ARG A 773 11.98 -20.10 -37.92
CA ARG A 773 11.92 -20.70 -39.26
C ARG A 773 13.24 -21.33 -39.65
N ARG A 774 14.35 -20.60 -39.46
CA ARG A 774 15.69 -21.08 -39.75
C ARG A 774 16.01 -22.34 -38.94
N PHE A 775 15.63 -22.39 -37.67
CA PHE A 775 15.77 -23.60 -36.85
C PHE A 775 14.95 -24.79 -37.39
N ILE A 776 13.74 -24.55 -37.90
CA ILE A 776 12.89 -25.56 -38.54
C ILE A 776 13.52 -26.05 -39.86
N ASP A 777 13.98 -25.11 -40.70
CA ASP A 777 14.48 -25.36 -42.06
C ASP A 777 15.88 -26.00 -42.07
N GLU A 778 16.80 -25.55 -41.20
CA GLU A 778 18.20 -26.00 -41.15
C GLU A 778 18.43 -27.32 -40.41
N GLY A 779 17.35 -28.04 -40.01
CA GLY A 779 17.35 -29.18 -39.10
C GLY A 779 18.67 -29.99 -38.99
N TYR A 780 19.11 -30.25 -37.75
CA TYR A 780 20.39 -30.92 -37.46
C TYR A 780 20.66 -32.21 -38.27
N ALA A 781 21.88 -32.34 -38.79
CA ALA A 781 22.40 -33.55 -39.44
C ALA A 781 22.73 -34.68 -38.42
N GLU A 782 22.13 -35.86 -38.64
CA GLU A 782 22.48 -37.25 -38.19
C GLU A 782 22.63 -37.59 -36.67
N CYS A 783 22.40 -38.81 -36.16
CA CYS A 783 21.59 -40.01 -36.47
C CYS A 783 21.62 -40.83 -35.15
N ASP A 784 20.47 -41.20 -34.55
CA ASP A 784 20.32 -42.32 -33.57
C ASP A 784 18.85 -42.48 -33.15
N ASP A 785 18.33 -43.71 -33.16
CA ASP A 785 16.88 -44.02 -33.16
C ASP A 785 16.13 -43.57 -31.89
N ASP A 786 16.78 -43.64 -30.72
CA ASP A 786 16.16 -43.30 -29.42
C ASP A 786 16.16 -41.79 -29.14
N LYS A 787 16.94 -41.02 -29.90
CA LYS A 787 16.95 -39.54 -29.88
C LYS A 787 15.90 -38.92 -30.82
N SER A 788 15.27 -39.72 -31.69
CA SER A 788 14.30 -39.25 -32.70
C SER A 788 12.97 -38.75 -32.10
N LYS A 789 12.36 -39.50 -31.16
CA LYS A 789 11.11 -39.09 -30.48
C LYS A 789 11.26 -37.83 -29.63
N LYS A 790 12.46 -37.63 -29.11
CA LYS A 790 12.86 -36.49 -28.28
C LYS A 790 13.08 -35.24 -29.15
N ARG A 791 13.59 -35.42 -30.39
CA ARG A 791 13.75 -34.41 -31.44
C ARG A 791 12.40 -33.90 -31.96
N GLU A 792 11.44 -34.80 -32.20
CA GLU A 792 10.10 -34.47 -32.71
C GLU A 792 9.35 -33.46 -31.82
N LYS A 793 9.52 -33.56 -30.48
CA LYS A 793 8.87 -32.66 -29.52
C LYS A 793 9.32 -31.20 -29.60
N VAL A 794 10.63 -30.95 -29.75
CA VAL A 794 11.16 -29.57 -29.81
C VAL A 794 10.80 -28.93 -31.15
N GLU A 795 10.91 -29.70 -32.24
CA GLU A 795 10.54 -29.23 -33.58
C GLU A 795 9.04 -28.94 -33.70
N SER A 796 8.18 -29.83 -33.19
CA SER A 796 6.74 -29.63 -33.06
C SER A 796 6.40 -28.34 -32.30
N TYR A 797 7.08 -28.09 -31.18
CA TYR A 797 6.90 -26.86 -30.42
C TYR A 797 7.39 -25.62 -31.17
N ALA A 798 8.56 -25.70 -31.83
CA ALA A 798 9.06 -24.62 -32.67
C ALA A 798 8.09 -24.26 -33.80
N ARG A 799 7.45 -25.27 -34.41
CA ARG A 799 6.38 -25.06 -35.41
C ARG A 799 5.19 -24.32 -34.81
N THR A 800 4.79 -24.67 -33.59
CA THR A 800 3.72 -23.99 -32.85
C THR A 800 4.08 -22.52 -32.58
N VAL A 801 5.31 -22.26 -32.13
CA VAL A 801 5.81 -20.91 -31.90
C VAL A 801 5.89 -20.11 -33.19
N PHE A 802 6.37 -20.69 -34.30
CA PHE A 802 6.45 -20.02 -35.60
C PHE A 802 5.06 -19.56 -36.09
N VAL A 803 4.04 -20.41 -35.96
CA VAL A 803 2.65 -20.04 -36.27
C VAL A 803 2.16 -18.93 -35.36
N SER A 804 2.45 -19.00 -34.05
CA SER A 804 2.05 -17.96 -33.09
C SER A 804 2.64 -16.58 -33.39
N LEU A 805 3.83 -16.55 -34.02
CA LEU A 805 4.52 -15.35 -34.48
C LEU A 805 4.01 -14.85 -35.86
N GLY A 806 2.95 -15.45 -36.40
CA GLY A 806 2.36 -15.07 -37.70
C GLY A 806 3.05 -15.71 -38.91
N GLY A 807 3.91 -16.71 -38.71
CA GLY A 807 4.56 -17.45 -39.78
C GLY A 807 3.60 -18.38 -40.54
N GLN A 808 3.72 -18.41 -41.87
CA GLN A 808 3.03 -19.38 -42.72
C GLN A 808 3.97 -20.56 -43.00
N MET A 809 3.51 -21.78 -42.71
CA MET A 809 4.27 -23.00 -43.02
C MET A 809 4.39 -23.17 -44.55
N PRO A 810 5.49 -23.77 -45.05
CA PRO A 810 5.53 -24.22 -46.43
C PRO A 810 4.36 -25.20 -46.67
N GLU A 811 3.65 -25.05 -47.78
CA GLU A 811 2.70 -26.07 -48.22
C GLU A 811 3.48 -27.36 -48.49
N ASP A 812 3.47 -28.29 -47.54
CA ASP A 812 3.82 -29.67 -47.83
C ASP A 812 2.90 -30.12 -48.97
N GLY A 813 3.49 -30.50 -50.10
CA GLY A 813 2.84 -30.77 -51.40
C GLY A 813 1.81 -31.90 -51.38
N LYS A 814 0.71 -31.69 -50.66
CA LYS A 814 -0.59 -32.34 -50.79
C LYS A 814 -1.63 -31.25 -50.74
N THR A 815 -1.81 -30.63 -51.89
CA THR A 815 -2.94 -29.79 -52.24
C THR A 815 -4.24 -30.47 -51.80
N SER A 816 -4.95 -29.85 -50.86
CA SER A 816 -6.40 -29.94 -50.81
C SER A 816 -6.94 -28.55 -51.12
N GLN A 817 -7.80 -28.50 -52.13
CA GLN A 817 -8.43 -27.29 -52.66
C GLN A 817 -9.18 -26.51 -51.57
N PRO A 818 -9.35 -25.18 -51.72
CA PRO A 818 -10.12 -24.37 -50.80
C PRO A 818 -11.61 -24.51 -51.12
N ASP A 819 -12.25 -25.59 -50.66
CA ASP A 819 -13.71 -25.74 -50.68
C ASP A 819 -14.17 -26.57 -49.47
N ASP A 820 -14.27 -25.93 -48.30
CA ASP A 820 -15.32 -26.13 -47.29
C ASP A 820 -15.05 -25.20 -46.09
N LYS A 821 -15.93 -24.23 -45.80
CA LYS A 821 -15.78 -23.31 -44.64
C LYS A 821 -15.83 -24.02 -43.28
N HIS A 822 -16.11 -25.32 -43.23
CA HIS A 822 -16.36 -26.05 -41.98
C HIS A 822 -15.69 -27.43 -41.83
N LYS A 823 -14.64 -27.78 -42.60
CA LYS A 823 -13.95 -29.09 -42.41
C LYS A 823 -12.54 -29.04 -41.81
N THR A 824 -12.48 -29.56 -40.57
CA THR A 824 -11.38 -30.25 -39.85
C THR A 824 -10.11 -29.48 -39.48
N HIS A 825 -10.15 -28.84 -38.30
CA HIS A 825 -9.00 -28.42 -37.48
C HIS A 825 -8.43 -29.54 -36.59
N ILE A 826 -8.71 -30.79 -36.94
CA ILE A 826 -8.29 -31.95 -36.17
C ILE A 826 -6.96 -32.45 -36.74
N VAL A 827 -5.91 -32.46 -35.92
CA VAL A 827 -4.56 -32.89 -36.30
C VAL A 827 -4.19 -34.11 -35.46
N GLN A 828 -3.53 -35.10 -36.07
CA GLN A 828 -2.88 -36.20 -35.35
C GLN A 828 -1.42 -35.84 -35.12
N GLU A 829 -1.00 -35.77 -33.86
CA GLU A 829 0.36 -35.39 -33.49
C GLU A 829 0.83 -36.26 -32.33
N ASN A 830 1.95 -36.97 -32.49
CA ASN A 830 2.50 -37.89 -31.47
C ASN A 830 1.48 -38.94 -30.94
N GLY A 831 0.61 -39.45 -31.81
CA GLY A 831 -0.44 -40.41 -31.43
C GLY A 831 -1.62 -39.80 -30.66
N LYS A 832 -1.72 -38.46 -30.60
CA LYS A 832 -2.82 -37.71 -29.97
C LYS A 832 -3.64 -37.00 -31.03
N THR A 833 -4.95 -36.96 -30.81
CA THR A 833 -5.87 -36.18 -31.64
C THR A 833 -6.07 -34.80 -31.02
N LEU A 834 -5.68 -33.76 -31.75
CA LEU A 834 -5.74 -32.37 -31.32
C LEU A 834 -6.77 -31.59 -32.12
N PHE A 835 -7.47 -30.64 -31.50
CA PHE A 835 -8.28 -29.63 -32.17
C PHE A 835 -7.71 -28.24 -31.88
N ARG A 836 -7.51 -27.40 -32.89
CA ARG A 836 -6.99 -26.03 -32.72
C ARG A 836 -8.10 -25.01 -32.92
N ASN A 837 -8.41 -24.23 -31.88
CA ASN A 837 -9.48 -23.23 -31.91
C ASN A 837 -8.97 -21.87 -32.40
N ARG A 838 -9.31 -21.47 -33.62
CA ARG A 838 -8.90 -20.19 -34.22
C ARG A 838 -9.43 -18.95 -33.47
N LEU A 839 -10.61 -19.06 -32.85
CA LEU A 839 -11.19 -17.96 -32.08
C LEU A 839 -10.37 -17.64 -30.82
N GLU A 840 -9.65 -18.64 -30.31
CA GLU A 840 -8.75 -18.57 -29.17
C GLU A 840 -7.28 -18.61 -29.59
N LEU A 841 -6.90 -17.88 -30.66
CA LEU A 841 -5.50 -17.80 -31.12
C LEU A 841 -4.86 -19.19 -31.38
N ASN A 842 -5.64 -20.12 -31.93
CA ASN A 842 -5.25 -21.52 -32.15
C ASN A 842 -4.99 -22.32 -30.86
N ALA A 843 -5.66 -21.99 -29.75
CA ALA A 843 -5.59 -22.76 -28.52
C ALA A 843 -5.82 -24.26 -28.79
N GLU A 844 -4.97 -25.09 -28.21
CA GLU A 844 -4.98 -26.53 -28.44
C GLU A 844 -5.93 -27.23 -27.49
N TYR A 845 -6.74 -28.12 -28.04
CA TYR A 845 -7.60 -29.02 -27.30
C TYR A 845 -7.19 -30.45 -27.58
N ILE A 846 -7.12 -31.28 -26.54
CA ILE A 846 -6.70 -32.68 -26.61
C ILE A 846 -7.93 -33.58 -26.49
N LEU A 847 -8.07 -34.54 -27.41
CA LEU A 847 -9.15 -35.52 -27.35
C LEU A 847 -8.94 -36.48 -26.18
N ILE A 848 -9.86 -36.46 -25.23
CA ILE A 848 -9.92 -37.42 -24.12
C ILE A 848 -11.09 -38.37 -24.36
N SER A 849 -10.81 -39.67 -24.33
CA SER A 849 -11.80 -40.73 -24.60
C SER A 849 -12.14 -41.49 -23.33
N ARG A 850 -13.43 -41.58 -23.00
CA ARG A 850 -13.95 -42.36 -21.86
C ARG A 850 -14.57 -43.67 -22.36
N ARG A 851 -13.86 -44.80 -22.18
CA ARG A 851 -14.23 -46.17 -22.64
C ARG A 851 -14.40 -46.32 -24.17
N ALA A 852 -14.44 -47.56 -24.65
CA ALA A 852 -14.50 -47.94 -26.07
C ALA A 852 -15.86 -47.67 -26.77
N ARG A 853 -16.69 -46.74 -26.26
CA ARG A 853 -17.92 -46.31 -26.92
C ARG A 853 -17.67 -44.96 -27.58
N GLU A 854 -17.99 -44.84 -28.87
CA GLU A 854 -17.68 -43.66 -29.70
C GLU A 854 -18.39 -42.38 -29.24
N GLU A 855 -19.47 -42.50 -28.47
CA GLU A 855 -20.39 -41.43 -28.04
C GLU A 855 -19.86 -40.50 -26.93
N GLN A 856 -18.63 -40.67 -26.41
CA GLN A 856 -18.07 -39.85 -25.31
C GLN A 856 -16.64 -39.35 -25.58
N ARG A 857 -16.40 -38.91 -26.81
CA ARG A 857 -15.14 -38.25 -27.21
C ARG A 857 -15.25 -36.75 -26.98
N ILE A 858 -14.46 -36.22 -26.04
CA ILE A 858 -14.50 -34.79 -25.66
C ILE A 858 -13.10 -34.19 -25.83
N PHE A 859 -13.04 -33.05 -26.50
CA PHE A 859 -11.85 -32.22 -26.58
C PHE A 859 -11.75 -31.35 -25.33
N PHE A 860 -10.65 -31.49 -24.59
CA PHE A 860 -10.31 -30.66 -23.43
C PHE A 860 -9.28 -29.61 -23.83
N ALA A 861 -9.52 -28.35 -23.51
CA ALA A 861 -8.48 -27.33 -23.62
C ALA A 861 -7.23 -27.80 -22.85
N ARG A 862 -6.07 -27.71 -23.52
CA ARG A 862 -4.77 -28.17 -23.00
C ARG A 862 -4.40 -27.46 -21.69
N TYR A 863 -4.79 -26.20 -21.58
CA TYR A 863 -4.54 -25.30 -20.45
C TYR A 863 -5.86 -24.69 -19.96
N PRO A 864 -5.90 -24.18 -18.71
CA PRO A 864 -6.91 -23.22 -18.30
C PRO A 864 -6.92 -21.98 -19.21
N VAL A 865 -8.07 -21.30 -19.30
CA VAL A 865 -8.19 -20.06 -20.09
C VAL A 865 -7.28 -18.99 -19.48
N THR A 866 -6.42 -18.39 -20.32
CA THR A 866 -5.48 -17.35 -19.87
C THR A 866 -6.10 -15.96 -19.91
N ASN A 867 -5.50 -14.98 -19.22
CA ASN A 867 -5.93 -13.59 -19.31
C ASN A 867 -5.91 -13.08 -20.76
N LYS A 868 -4.90 -13.44 -21.56
CA LYS A 868 -4.82 -13.08 -22.98
C LYS A 868 -6.03 -13.55 -23.79
N LEU A 869 -6.45 -14.80 -23.59
CA LEU A 869 -7.63 -15.35 -24.27
C LEU A 869 -8.92 -14.73 -23.75
N TYR A 870 -9.00 -14.46 -22.44
CA TYR A 870 -10.16 -13.86 -21.82
C TYR A 870 -10.34 -12.38 -22.20
N ARG A 871 -9.26 -11.61 -22.32
CA ARG A 871 -9.31 -10.21 -22.76
C ARG A 871 -9.87 -10.05 -24.16
N ARG A 872 -9.62 -10.99 -25.08
CA ARG A 872 -10.28 -10.99 -26.40
C ARG A 872 -11.80 -11.02 -26.30
N PHE A 873 -12.33 -11.81 -25.37
CA PHE A 873 -13.77 -11.83 -25.09
C PHE A 873 -14.24 -10.50 -24.50
N ILE A 874 -13.50 -9.91 -23.56
CA ILE A 874 -13.84 -8.60 -23.00
C ILE A 874 -13.78 -7.48 -24.06
N ASP A 875 -12.78 -7.50 -24.94
CA ASP A 875 -12.64 -6.53 -26.03
C ASP A 875 -13.76 -6.68 -27.08
N PHE A 876 -14.20 -7.90 -27.36
CA PHE A 876 -15.42 -8.15 -28.15
C PHE A 876 -16.65 -7.48 -27.51
N LEU A 877 -16.85 -7.63 -26.20
CA LEU A 877 -17.95 -6.98 -25.49
C LEU A 877 -17.85 -5.45 -25.49
N ARG A 878 -16.64 -4.89 -25.41
CA ARG A 878 -16.41 -3.43 -25.43
C ARG A 878 -16.63 -2.83 -26.82
N SER A 879 -16.12 -3.49 -27.85
CA SER A 879 -16.19 -3.02 -29.24
C SER A 879 -17.57 -3.18 -29.87
N LYS A 880 -18.41 -4.08 -29.34
CA LYS A 880 -19.78 -4.34 -29.80
C LYS A 880 -19.89 -4.49 -31.33
N PRO A 881 -19.15 -5.42 -31.94
CA PRO A 881 -19.27 -5.69 -33.37
C PRO A 881 -20.68 -6.26 -33.68
N PRO A 882 -21.12 -6.35 -34.96
CA PRO A 882 -22.46 -6.81 -35.30
C PRO A 882 -22.88 -8.14 -34.62
N GLU A 883 -21.94 -9.08 -34.51
CA GLU A 883 -22.11 -10.40 -33.90
C GLU A 883 -22.39 -10.34 -32.38
N TYR A 884 -22.10 -9.20 -31.72
CA TYR A 884 -22.43 -8.96 -30.32
C TYR A 884 -23.94 -9.11 -30.05
N GLN A 885 -24.79 -8.77 -31.03
CA GLN A 885 -26.24 -8.87 -30.89
C GLN A 885 -26.71 -10.31 -30.64
N TRP A 886 -26.01 -11.31 -31.21
CA TRP A 886 -26.32 -12.72 -30.98
C TRP A 886 -26.10 -13.10 -29.51
N LEU A 887 -24.96 -12.69 -28.95
CA LEU A 887 -24.61 -12.98 -27.57
C LEU A 887 -25.53 -12.23 -26.60
N GLU A 888 -25.81 -10.95 -26.85
CA GLU A 888 -26.69 -10.15 -26.00
C GLU A 888 -28.12 -10.71 -25.95
N ALA A 889 -28.70 -11.05 -27.11
CA ALA A 889 -30.03 -11.65 -27.18
C ALA A 889 -30.09 -13.01 -26.48
N GLU A 890 -29.06 -13.84 -26.63
CA GLU A 890 -29.02 -15.17 -26.02
C GLU A 890 -28.81 -15.08 -24.50
N LEU A 891 -27.96 -14.18 -24.01
CA LEU A 891 -27.80 -13.94 -22.56
C LEU A 891 -29.12 -13.45 -21.93
N GLN A 892 -29.86 -12.59 -22.63
CA GLN A 892 -31.17 -12.12 -22.17
C GLN A 892 -32.18 -13.27 -22.13
N THR A 893 -32.21 -14.10 -23.18
CA THR A 893 -33.07 -15.31 -23.24
C THR A 893 -32.74 -16.28 -22.10
N ILE A 894 -31.45 -16.56 -21.86
CA ILE A 894 -31.00 -17.42 -20.76
C ILE A 894 -31.45 -16.87 -19.39
N ALA A 895 -31.40 -15.55 -19.21
CA ALA A 895 -31.85 -14.89 -17.99
C ALA A 895 -33.38 -14.99 -17.81
N ASP A 896 -34.15 -14.74 -18.86
CA ASP A 896 -35.62 -14.74 -18.81
C ASP A 896 -36.18 -16.16 -18.61
N GLU A 897 -35.59 -17.14 -19.28
CA GLU A 897 -35.94 -18.56 -19.15
C GLU A 897 -35.31 -19.25 -17.93
N LYS A 898 -34.40 -18.57 -17.22
CA LYS A 898 -33.66 -19.10 -16.06
C LYS A 898 -32.90 -20.39 -16.40
N ARG A 899 -32.36 -20.47 -17.63
CA ARG A 899 -31.68 -21.66 -18.17
C ARG A 899 -30.45 -22.07 -17.38
N TRP A 900 -29.72 -21.11 -16.82
CA TRP A 900 -28.57 -21.39 -15.95
C TRP A 900 -28.98 -21.58 -14.51
N ASP A 901 -29.62 -20.57 -13.93
CA ASP A 901 -30.40 -20.65 -12.69
C ASP A 901 -31.27 -19.39 -12.50
N THR A 902 -31.95 -19.32 -11.35
CA THR A 902 -32.84 -18.22 -10.98
C THR A 902 -32.14 -16.91 -10.61
N ARG A 903 -30.84 -16.95 -10.25
CA ARG A 903 -30.03 -15.80 -9.82
C ARG A 903 -29.39 -15.07 -11.00
N PHE A 904 -29.20 -15.75 -12.13
CA PHE A 904 -28.54 -15.17 -13.29
C PHE A 904 -29.23 -13.89 -13.80
N ALA A 905 -30.56 -13.83 -13.79
CA ALA A 905 -31.32 -12.65 -14.20
C ALA A 905 -31.01 -11.41 -13.33
N GLU A 906 -30.85 -11.59 -12.03
CA GLU A 906 -30.45 -10.49 -11.13
C GLU A 906 -28.99 -10.09 -11.36
N TYR A 907 -28.11 -11.07 -11.55
CA TYR A 907 -26.71 -10.85 -11.87
C TYR A 907 -26.53 -10.04 -13.17
N LEU A 908 -27.25 -10.40 -14.23
CA LEU A 908 -27.20 -9.69 -15.52
C LEU A 908 -27.71 -8.25 -15.39
N LYS A 909 -28.79 -8.02 -14.63
CA LYS A 909 -29.33 -6.68 -14.34
C LYS A 909 -28.34 -5.76 -13.63
N LYS A 910 -27.46 -6.30 -12.77
CA LYS A 910 -26.42 -5.49 -12.08
C LYS A 910 -25.45 -4.82 -13.05
N GLY A 911 -25.25 -5.40 -14.24
CA GLY A 911 -24.37 -4.85 -15.27
C GLY A 911 -24.90 -3.60 -15.98
N LYS A 912 -26.18 -3.22 -15.83
CA LYS A 912 -26.80 -2.05 -16.50
C LYS A 912 -26.43 -1.92 -18.00
N SER A 913 -26.41 -3.03 -18.73
CA SER A 913 -26.04 -3.13 -20.16
C SER A 913 -24.55 -2.94 -20.50
N ASP A 914 -23.66 -2.87 -19.50
CA ASP A 914 -22.21 -2.97 -19.66
C ASP A 914 -21.71 -4.37 -19.27
N PHE A 915 -21.83 -5.31 -20.23
CA PHE A 915 -21.37 -6.68 -20.05
C PHE A 915 -19.85 -6.81 -19.97
N ALA A 916 -19.11 -5.88 -20.59
CA ALA A 916 -17.66 -5.88 -20.52
C ALA A 916 -17.21 -5.68 -19.07
N THR A 917 -17.73 -4.65 -18.39
CA THR A 917 -17.43 -4.43 -16.97
C THR A 917 -18.00 -5.56 -16.10
N LEU A 918 -19.21 -6.04 -16.38
CA LEU A 918 -19.82 -7.12 -15.60
C LEU A 918 -19.04 -8.44 -15.66
N PHE A 919 -18.45 -8.80 -16.80
CA PHE A 919 -17.72 -10.05 -16.97
C PHE A 919 -16.20 -9.90 -16.82
N SER A 920 -15.66 -8.68 -16.72
CA SER A 920 -14.22 -8.45 -16.54
C SER A 920 -13.70 -9.10 -15.24
N SER A 921 -12.44 -9.55 -15.26
CA SER A 921 -11.75 -10.01 -14.05
C SER A 921 -11.44 -8.82 -13.12
N MET A 922 -11.53 -9.04 -11.79
CA MET A 922 -11.13 -8.02 -10.81
C MET A 922 -9.61 -7.87 -10.67
N HIS A 923 -8.83 -8.77 -11.27
CA HIS A 923 -7.36 -8.77 -11.19
C HIS A 923 -6.70 -8.68 -12.57
N ASP A 924 -7.43 -8.19 -13.58
CA ASP A 924 -6.91 -8.10 -14.95
C ASP A 924 -5.65 -7.22 -15.06
N GLU A 925 -5.56 -6.19 -14.22
CA GLU A 925 -4.41 -5.26 -14.15
C GLU A 925 -3.51 -5.53 -12.91
N ASP A 926 -3.77 -6.62 -12.18
CA ASP A 926 -3.01 -6.98 -10.98
C ASP A 926 -1.64 -7.54 -11.40
N ARG A 927 -0.56 -7.00 -10.84
CA ARG A 927 0.81 -7.44 -11.18
C ARG A 927 1.11 -8.91 -10.87
N LYS A 928 0.32 -9.55 -10.01
CA LYS A 928 0.47 -10.96 -9.61
C LYS A 928 -0.39 -11.92 -10.42
N PHE A 929 -1.51 -11.46 -10.97
CA PHE A 929 -2.51 -12.33 -11.58
C PHE A 929 -2.91 -11.92 -13.01
N GLY A 930 -2.52 -10.73 -13.46
CA GLY A 930 -2.89 -10.14 -14.75
C GLY A 930 -1.88 -10.38 -15.87
N GLY A 931 -0.89 -11.27 -15.70
CA GLY A 931 0.01 -11.65 -16.79
C GLY A 931 -0.74 -12.35 -17.92
N ASP A 932 -0.40 -12.06 -19.17
CA ASP A 932 -1.10 -12.56 -20.37
C ASP A 932 -1.29 -14.08 -20.38
N ASP A 933 -0.24 -14.83 -20.04
CA ASP A 933 -0.24 -16.29 -20.05
C ASP A 933 -0.64 -16.91 -18.70
N GLN A 934 -0.91 -16.09 -17.68
CA GLN A 934 -1.50 -16.58 -16.43
C GLN A 934 -2.97 -16.96 -16.63
N PRO A 935 -3.49 -17.94 -15.88
CA PRO A 935 -4.91 -18.27 -15.93
C PRO A 935 -5.74 -17.06 -15.48
N VAL A 936 -6.86 -16.81 -16.15
CA VAL A 936 -7.80 -15.78 -15.70
C VAL A 936 -8.41 -16.19 -14.36
N VAL A 937 -8.39 -15.27 -13.40
CA VAL A 937 -8.93 -15.48 -12.05
C VAL A 937 -9.95 -14.39 -11.66
N SER A 938 -10.62 -14.54 -10.52
CA SER A 938 -11.60 -13.57 -10.02
C SER A 938 -12.73 -13.25 -11.01
N ILE A 939 -13.19 -14.29 -11.68
CA ILE A 939 -14.40 -14.29 -12.50
C ILE A 939 -15.47 -15.17 -11.86
N THR A 940 -16.73 -14.85 -12.16
CA THR A 940 -17.88 -15.64 -11.72
C THR A 940 -18.04 -16.89 -12.60
N TRP A 941 -18.82 -17.86 -12.12
CA TRP A 941 -19.21 -18.99 -12.96
C TRP A 941 -19.98 -18.52 -14.21
N TYR A 942 -20.84 -17.50 -14.06
CA TYR A 942 -21.58 -16.93 -15.19
C TYR A 942 -20.66 -16.33 -16.25
N ALA A 943 -19.62 -15.60 -15.84
CA ALA A 943 -18.68 -15.01 -16.77
C ALA A 943 -17.89 -16.09 -17.54
N ALA A 944 -17.46 -17.16 -16.84
CA ALA A 944 -16.84 -18.33 -17.47
C ALA A 944 -17.79 -19.04 -18.46
N ARG A 945 -19.08 -19.16 -18.11
CA ARG A 945 -20.08 -19.77 -18.99
C ARG A 945 -20.45 -18.89 -20.17
N SER A 946 -20.50 -17.57 -20.00
CA SER A 946 -20.67 -16.58 -21.07
C SER A 946 -19.52 -16.63 -22.07
N TYR A 947 -18.28 -16.85 -21.62
CA TYR A 947 -17.13 -17.06 -22.50
C TYR A 947 -17.33 -18.29 -23.39
N CYS A 948 -17.78 -19.41 -22.82
CA CYS A 948 -18.09 -20.62 -23.58
C CYS A 948 -19.25 -20.42 -24.57
N LEU A 949 -20.28 -19.66 -24.16
CA LEU A 949 -21.39 -19.30 -25.03
C LEU A 949 -20.92 -18.43 -26.21
N TRP A 950 -20.08 -17.43 -25.94
CA TRP A 950 -19.47 -16.59 -26.96
C TRP A 950 -18.70 -17.43 -27.99
N LEU A 951 -17.83 -18.35 -27.55
CA LEU A 951 -17.12 -19.25 -28.47
C LEU A 951 -18.08 -20.09 -29.32
N SER A 952 -19.18 -20.58 -28.72
CA SER A 952 -20.17 -21.39 -29.43
C SER A 952 -20.87 -20.59 -30.53
N LEU A 953 -21.31 -19.37 -30.21
CA LEU A 953 -21.97 -18.49 -31.17
C LEU A 953 -21.01 -18.03 -32.26
N MET A 954 -19.77 -17.67 -31.91
CA MET A 954 -18.80 -17.20 -32.90
C MET A 954 -18.40 -18.31 -33.88
N GLU A 955 -18.24 -19.56 -33.42
CA GLU A 955 -17.89 -20.66 -34.32
C GLU A 955 -19.08 -21.07 -35.21
N SER A 956 -20.30 -21.02 -34.67
CA SER A 956 -21.51 -21.43 -35.39
C SER A 956 -22.20 -20.28 -36.13
N GLU A 957 -21.59 -19.10 -36.21
CA GLU A 957 -22.19 -17.90 -36.82
C GLU A 957 -23.58 -17.57 -36.24
N GLY A 958 -23.75 -17.80 -34.94
CA GLY A 958 -24.97 -17.53 -34.19
C GLY A 958 -25.97 -18.70 -34.11
N GLU A 959 -25.70 -19.83 -34.76
CA GLU A 959 -26.67 -20.95 -34.86
C GLU A 959 -26.69 -21.87 -33.62
N ARG A 960 -25.58 -22.00 -32.89
CA ARG A 960 -25.44 -22.94 -31.77
C ARG A 960 -24.93 -22.27 -30.50
N THR A 961 -25.50 -22.69 -29.37
CA THR A 961 -25.19 -22.16 -28.04
C THR A 961 -24.42 -23.13 -27.15
N ASP A 962 -24.13 -24.33 -27.64
CA ASP A 962 -23.71 -25.50 -26.83
C ASP A 962 -22.45 -26.21 -27.34
N LEU A 963 -21.75 -25.64 -28.32
CA LEU A 963 -20.50 -26.21 -28.86
C LEU A 963 -19.37 -26.24 -27.84
N TYR A 964 -19.29 -25.20 -27.00
CA TYR A 964 -18.30 -25.08 -25.92
C TYR A 964 -19.01 -24.94 -24.58
N ARG A 965 -18.42 -25.55 -23.56
CA ARG A 965 -18.93 -25.51 -22.18
C ARG A 965 -17.82 -25.73 -21.16
N LEU A 966 -18.16 -25.60 -19.90
CA LEU A 966 -17.32 -26.04 -18.81
C LEU A 966 -17.34 -27.58 -18.70
N PRO A 967 -16.27 -28.22 -18.21
CA PRO A 967 -16.28 -29.65 -17.93
C PRO A 967 -17.24 -29.99 -16.80
N ASN A 968 -17.84 -31.19 -16.84
CA ASN A 968 -18.47 -31.77 -15.65
C ASN A 968 -17.42 -32.46 -14.78
N GLU A 969 -17.66 -32.56 -13.46
CA GLU A 969 -16.71 -33.21 -12.54
C GLU A 969 -16.27 -34.62 -12.97
N PRO A 970 -17.15 -35.54 -13.43
CA PRO A 970 -16.72 -36.87 -13.86
C PRO A 970 -15.88 -36.85 -15.14
N GLU A 971 -16.06 -35.86 -16.00
CA GLU A 971 -15.26 -35.69 -17.22
C GLU A 971 -13.88 -35.15 -16.85
N TRP A 972 -13.85 -34.15 -15.97
CA TRP A 972 -12.62 -33.54 -15.48
C TRP A 972 -11.76 -34.55 -14.70
N GLU A 973 -12.36 -35.30 -13.77
CA GLU A 973 -11.64 -36.30 -12.97
C GLU A 973 -11.08 -37.40 -13.87
N TRP A 974 -11.84 -37.84 -14.87
CA TRP A 974 -11.36 -38.81 -15.86
C TRP A 974 -10.19 -38.27 -16.68
N ALA A 975 -10.26 -37.02 -17.11
CA ALA A 975 -9.18 -36.35 -17.84
C ALA A 975 -7.91 -36.20 -16.98
N ALA A 976 -8.07 -35.90 -15.68
CA ALA A 976 -6.95 -35.75 -14.75
C ALA A 976 -6.31 -37.09 -14.38
N SER A 977 -7.11 -38.05 -13.91
CA SER A 977 -6.64 -39.32 -13.37
C SER A 977 -6.30 -40.35 -14.45
N GLY A 978 -6.84 -40.18 -15.65
CA GLY A 978 -6.75 -41.15 -16.75
C GLY A 978 -7.39 -42.50 -16.42
N LYS A 979 -7.21 -43.47 -17.33
CA LYS A 979 -7.69 -44.85 -17.18
C LYS A 979 -7.14 -45.56 -15.94
N GLU A 980 -5.94 -45.17 -15.52
CA GLU A 980 -5.21 -45.77 -14.40
C GLU A 980 -5.69 -45.26 -13.03
N LYS A 981 -6.60 -44.27 -13.00
CA LYS A 981 -7.09 -43.64 -11.77
C LYS A 981 -5.94 -43.13 -10.89
N ARG A 982 -5.01 -42.41 -11.50
CA ARG A 982 -3.87 -41.79 -10.81
C ARG A 982 -4.35 -40.89 -9.68
N HIS A 983 -3.62 -40.88 -8.57
CA HIS A 983 -3.98 -40.04 -7.42
C HIS A 983 -3.77 -38.54 -7.73
N TYR A 984 -2.67 -38.21 -8.40
CA TYR A 984 -2.38 -36.89 -8.95
C TYR A 984 -2.34 -36.94 -10.48
N PRO A 985 -2.48 -35.80 -11.20
CA PRO A 985 -2.51 -35.81 -12.66
C PRO A 985 -1.29 -36.45 -13.32
N TRP A 986 -0.11 -36.28 -12.69
CA TRP A 986 1.17 -36.83 -13.13
C TRP A 986 1.44 -38.26 -12.64
N GLY A 987 0.64 -38.82 -11.72
CA GLY A 987 0.86 -40.16 -11.16
C GLY A 987 0.62 -40.25 -9.66
N ASN A 988 1.36 -41.14 -9.00
CA ASN A 988 1.22 -41.42 -7.55
C ASN A 988 2.40 -40.89 -6.72
N THR A 989 3.30 -40.11 -7.31
CA THR A 989 4.41 -39.48 -6.60
C THR A 989 3.92 -38.24 -5.86
N GLU A 990 4.39 -38.05 -4.63
CA GLU A 990 4.00 -36.90 -3.79
C GLU A 990 4.27 -35.55 -4.48
N PRO A 991 3.39 -34.55 -4.26
CA PRO A 991 3.55 -33.23 -4.84
C PRO A 991 4.84 -32.56 -4.35
N ASN A 992 5.47 -31.80 -5.24
CA ASN A 992 6.58 -30.93 -4.92
C ASN A 992 6.57 -29.70 -5.84
N PRO A 993 7.32 -28.63 -5.53
CA PRO A 993 7.30 -27.39 -6.31
C PRO A 993 7.74 -27.49 -7.78
N LYS A 994 8.21 -28.65 -8.28
CA LYS A 994 8.48 -28.88 -9.71
C LYS A 994 7.27 -29.43 -10.47
N LEU A 995 6.27 -29.96 -9.77
CA LEU A 995 5.10 -30.62 -10.34
C LEU A 995 3.87 -29.70 -10.38
N ALA A 996 3.74 -28.76 -9.44
CA ALA A 996 2.62 -27.83 -9.40
C ALA A 996 2.94 -26.55 -8.61
N ASN A 997 2.14 -25.51 -8.84
CA ASN A 997 2.09 -24.30 -8.01
C ASN A 997 1.08 -24.51 -6.86
N TYR A 998 1.53 -24.53 -5.61
CA TYR A 998 0.71 -24.77 -4.41
C TYR A 998 1.41 -24.30 -3.13
N GLY A 999 0.67 -24.21 -2.02
CA GLY A 999 1.22 -23.90 -0.70
C GLY A 999 1.83 -22.50 -0.56
N GLU A 1000 1.38 -21.55 -1.38
CA GLU A 1000 1.99 -20.21 -1.50
C GLU A 1000 3.48 -20.22 -1.88
N ASN A 1001 3.96 -21.29 -2.54
CA ASN A 1001 5.36 -21.43 -2.92
C ASN A 1001 5.87 -20.30 -3.85
N VAL A 1002 5.01 -19.81 -4.75
CA VAL A 1002 5.20 -18.61 -5.58
C VAL A 1002 4.46 -17.40 -5.00
N GLY A 1003 3.34 -17.63 -4.30
CA GLY A 1003 2.53 -16.58 -3.68
C GLY A 1003 1.52 -15.90 -4.63
N ALA A 1004 1.39 -16.40 -5.87
CA ALA A 1004 0.44 -16.00 -6.90
C ALA A 1004 0.25 -17.14 -7.93
N THR A 1005 -0.61 -16.94 -8.94
CA THR A 1005 -0.69 -17.84 -10.11
C THR A 1005 0.59 -17.80 -10.93
N THR A 1006 0.83 -18.81 -11.75
CA THR A 1006 1.92 -18.85 -12.73
C THR A 1006 1.33 -18.96 -14.14
N PRO A 1007 2.05 -18.50 -15.18
CA PRO A 1007 1.76 -18.82 -16.57
C PRO A 1007 1.40 -20.30 -16.75
N VAL A 1008 0.35 -20.58 -17.49
CA VAL A 1008 -0.10 -21.95 -17.76
C VAL A 1008 1.01 -22.72 -18.47
N GLY A 1009 1.10 -24.03 -18.21
CA GLY A 1009 2.13 -24.87 -18.78
C GLY A 1009 3.50 -24.80 -18.09
N SER A 1010 3.63 -23.98 -17.05
CA SER A 1010 4.86 -23.81 -16.25
C SER A 1010 5.40 -25.13 -15.69
N TYR A 1011 4.55 -26.11 -15.39
CA TYR A 1011 4.95 -27.37 -14.75
C TYR A 1011 4.82 -28.57 -15.70
N PRO A 1012 5.76 -28.76 -16.65
CA PRO A 1012 5.66 -29.84 -17.63
C PRO A 1012 5.76 -31.23 -17.02
N ASP A 1013 6.52 -31.38 -15.93
CA ASP A 1013 6.64 -32.65 -15.21
C ASP A 1013 5.33 -32.97 -14.42
N GLY A 1014 4.45 -31.98 -14.24
CA GLY A 1014 3.13 -32.12 -13.63
C GLY A 1014 1.99 -32.35 -14.61
N ALA A 1015 2.25 -32.39 -15.92
CA ALA A 1015 1.23 -32.64 -16.91
C ALA A 1015 0.73 -34.10 -16.84
N THR A 1016 -0.52 -34.32 -17.25
CA THR A 1016 -1.01 -35.68 -17.52
C THR A 1016 -0.23 -36.31 -18.69
N PRO A 1017 -0.10 -37.64 -18.79
CA PRO A 1017 0.45 -38.33 -19.97
C PRO A 1017 -0.25 -37.95 -21.28
N GLU A 1018 -1.56 -37.69 -21.21
CA GLU A 1018 -2.39 -37.18 -22.30
C GLU A 1018 -1.99 -35.76 -22.71
N GLY A 1019 -1.29 -35.00 -21.87
CA GLY A 1019 -0.73 -33.69 -22.18
C GLY A 1019 -1.56 -32.51 -21.71
N LEU A 1020 -2.54 -32.74 -20.82
CA LEU A 1020 -3.24 -31.67 -20.11
C LEU A 1020 -2.37 -31.14 -18.98
N TYR A 1021 -2.22 -29.82 -18.93
CA TYR A 1021 -1.42 -29.11 -17.94
C TYR A 1021 -2.31 -28.46 -16.89
N ASP A 1022 -1.69 -28.13 -15.75
CA ASP A 1022 -2.32 -27.42 -14.64
C ASP A 1022 -3.64 -28.09 -14.17
N MET A 1023 -3.73 -29.42 -14.33
CA MET A 1023 -4.82 -30.23 -13.78
C MET A 1023 -4.70 -30.38 -12.26
N ALA A 1024 -3.63 -29.86 -11.64
CA ALA A 1024 -3.48 -29.73 -10.21
C ALA A 1024 -2.69 -28.45 -9.85
N GLY A 1025 -3.18 -27.70 -8.86
CA GLY A 1025 -2.59 -26.45 -8.41
C GLY A 1025 -2.86 -25.29 -9.38
N ASN A 1026 -2.14 -24.19 -9.20
CA ASN A 1026 -2.35 -22.93 -9.93
C ASN A 1026 -3.75 -22.32 -9.69
N VAL A 1027 -4.84 -22.85 -10.25
CA VAL A 1027 -6.22 -22.37 -10.03
C VAL A 1027 -7.21 -23.52 -9.88
N TRP A 1028 -8.21 -23.33 -9.03
CA TRP A 1028 -9.43 -24.13 -9.06
C TRP A 1028 -10.20 -23.83 -10.34
N GLU A 1029 -10.79 -24.86 -10.94
CA GLU A 1029 -11.51 -24.71 -12.20
C GLU A 1029 -13.02 -24.84 -12.00
N TRP A 1030 -13.78 -23.91 -12.58
CA TRP A 1030 -15.24 -23.98 -12.62
C TRP A 1030 -15.74 -25.20 -13.40
N MET A 1031 -16.64 -25.96 -12.76
CA MET A 1031 -17.36 -27.08 -13.38
C MET A 1031 -18.76 -26.64 -13.83
N GLU A 1032 -19.32 -27.31 -14.83
CA GLU A 1032 -20.69 -27.06 -15.31
C GLU A 1032 -21.76 -27.45 -14.27
N ASN A 1033 -21.55 -28.60 -13.60
CA ASN A 1033 -22.51 -29.18 -12.66
C ASN A 1033 -22.50 -28.50 -11.27
N TRP A 1034 -23.62 -28.66 -10.55
CA TRP A 1034 -23.71 -28.23 -9.15
C TRP A 1034 -22.85 -29.13 -8.26
N TYR A 1035 -22.36 -28.57 -7.17
CA TYR A 1035 -21.67 -29.37 -6.15
C TYR A 1035 -22.62 -30.36 -5.47
N ASP A 1036 -23.84 -29.88 -5.21
CA ASP A 1036 -24.98 -30.63 -4.71
C ASP A 1036 -26.22 -30.26 -5.53
N ASP A 1037 -26.70 -31.22 -6.32
CA ASP A 1037 -27.84 -31.06 -7.22
C ASP A 1037 -29.18 -30.88 -6.48
N ASN A 1038 -29.27 -31.27 -5.20
CA ASN A 1038 -30.49 -31.10 -4.41
C ASN A 1038 -30.65 -29.65 -3.96
N THR A 1039 -29.56 -29.03 -3.50
CA THR A 1039 -29.60 -27.66 -2.97
C THR A 1039 -29.35 -26.60 -4.03
N LYS A 1040 -28.59 -26.90 -5.08
CA LYS A 1040 -28.19 -25.98 -6.17
C LYS A 1040 -27.67 -24.61 -5.68
N ARG A 1041 -27.07 -24.60 -4.48
CA ARG A 1041 -26.51 -23.38 -3.89
C ARG A 1041 -25.18 -22.99 -4.51
N SER A 1042 -24.33 -23.97 -4.79
CA SER A 1042 -22.93 -23.75 -5.19
C SER A 1042 -22.52 -24.65 -6.36
N LYS A 1043 -21.71 -24.11 -7.27
CA LYS A 1043 -21.09 -24.86 -8.37
C LYS A 1043 -19.84 -25.57 -7.88
N ALA A 1044 -19.55 -26.71 -8.49
CA ALA A 1044 -18.36 -27.48 -8.15
C ALA A 1044 -17.08 -26.87 -8.74
N LEU A 1045 -15.97 -27.12 -8.05
CA LEU A 1045 -14.61 -26.78 -8.46
C LEU A 1045 -13.71 -28.02 -8.37
N ARG A 1046 -12.73 -28.13 -9.28
CA ARG A 1046 -11.68 -29.18 -9.27
C ARG A 1046 -10.28 -28.60 -9.50
N GLY A 1047 -9.24 -29.33 -9.15
CA GLY A 1047 -7.84 -29.01 -9.45
C GLY A 1047 -6.98 -28.50 -8.30
N GLY A 1048 -7.53 -27.87 -7.26
CA GLY A 1048 -6.69 -27.19 -6.26
C GLY A 1048 -6.14 -25.86 -6.76
N SER A 1049 -5.49 -25.09 -5.90
CA SER A 1049 -4.98 -23.74 -6.24
C SER A 1049 -3.64 -23.43 -5.60
N TRP A 1050 -2.96 -22.40 -6.11
CA TRP A 1050 -1.61 -21.99 -5.70
C TRP A 1050 -1.45 -21.71 -4.19
N ASN A 1051 -2.52 -21.38 -3.48
CA ASN A 1051 -2.49 -20.95 -2.08
C ASN A 1051 -2.90 -22.03 -1.07
N LEU A 1052 -3.18 -23.25 -1.52
CA LEU A 1052 -3.60 -24.36 -0.68
C LEU A 1052 -2.52 -25.43 -0.61
N ASN A 1053 -2.52 -26.20 0.48
CA ASN A 1053 -1.51 -27.23 0.71
C ASN A 1053 -1.68 -28.43 -0.25
N SER A 1054 -0.69 -29.32 -0.26
CA SER A 1054 -0.62 -30.49 -1.17
C SER A 1054 -1.85 -31.40 -1.12
N GLU A 1055 -2.55 -31.47 0.01
CA GLU A 1055 -3.78 -32.26 0.19
C GLU A 1055 -4.89 -31.92 -0.83
N PHE A 1056 -4.91 -30.69 -1.35
CA PHE A 1056 -5.91 -30.24 -2.32
C PHE A 1056 -5.55 -30.54 -3.78
N LEU A 1057 -4.41 -31.19 -4.05
CA LEU A 1057 -3.91 -31.46 -5.40
C LEU A 1057 -4.36 -32.79 -6.00
N ALA A 1058 -4.99 -33.67 -5.21
CA ALA A 1058 -5.47 -34.96 -5.70
C ALA A 1058 -6.55 -34.78 -6.79
N CYS A 1059 -6.61 -35.70 -7.77
CA CYS A 1059 -7.61 -35.66 -8.85
C CYS A 1059 -9.06 -35.73 -8.32
N SER A 1060 -9.26 -36.36 -7.16
CA SER A 1060 -10.56 -36.45 -6.48
C SER A 1060 -10.91 -35.21 -5.65
N SER A 1061 -9.97 -34.28 -5.44
CA SER A 1061 -10.20 -33.09 -4.65
C SER A 1061 -11.21 -32.18 -5.33
N ARG A 1062 -12.25 -31.81 -4.56
CA ARG A 1062 -13.34 -30.95 -5.01
C ARG A 1062 -13.63 -29.87 -4.00
N TYR A 1063 -14.03 -28.71 -4.49
CA TYR A 1063 -14.47 -27.59 -3.68
C TYR A 1063 -15.79 -27.03 -4.25
N TYR A 1064 -16.41 -26.08 -3.57
CA TYR A 1064 -17.66 -25.48 -4.03
C TYR A 1064 -17.66 -23.97 -3.80
N VAL A 1065 -18.26 -23.25 -4.73
CA VAL A 1065 -18.40 -21.80 -4.64
C VAL A 1065 -19.73 -21.36 -5.24
N ASN A 1066 -20.34 -20.33 -4.65
CA ASN A 1066 -21.55 -19.71 -5.19
C ASN A 1066 -21.27 -19.12 -6.59
N PRO A 1067 -22.12 -19.36 -7.61
CA PRO A 1067 -21.86 -18.94 -8.99
C PRO A 1067 -21.68 -17.42 -9.18
N VAL A 1068 -22.14 -16.57 -8.26
CA VAL A 1068 -21.95 -15.10 -8.32
C VAL A 1068 -20.61 -14.63 -7.73
N SER A 1069 -19.91 -15.49 -6.99
CA SER A 1069 -18.69 -15.12 -6.28
C SER A 1069 -17.46 -15.21 -7.19
N ARG A 1070 -16.48 -14.34 -6.96
CA ARG A 1070 -15.20 -14.28 -7.64
C ARG A 1070 -14.09 -14.50 -6.63
N TYR A 1071 -13.17 -15.40 -6.93
CA TYR A 1071 -12.00 -15.61 -6.10
C TYR A 1071 -10.75 -15.60 -6.97
N TYR A 1072 -9.67 -15.00 -6.48
CA TYR A 1072 -8.38 -14.89 -7.17
C TYR A 1072 -7.64 -16.24 -7.31
N VAL A 1073 -8.31 -17.32 -6.88
CA VAL A 1073 -7.85 -18.71 -6.95
C VAL A 1073 -8.72 -19.56 -7.87
N ASN A 1074 -9.80 -18.99 -8.44
CA ASN A 1074 -10.74 -19.69 -9.32
C ASN A 1074 -10.58 -19.17 -10.76
N GLY A 1075 -10.28 -20.08 -11.67
CA GLY A 1075 -10.35 -19.91 -13.12
C GLY A 1075 -11.23 -20.97 -13.77
N PHE A 1076 -10.98 -21.30 -15.02
CA PHE A 1076 -11.72 -22.34 -15.73
C PHE A 1076 -10.95 -22.85 -16.95
N ARG A 1077 -11.37 -24.01 -17.44
CA ARG A 1077 -10.99 -24.51 -18.76
C ARG A 1077 -12.23 -24.85 -19.58
N VAL A 1078 -12.05 -24.92 -20.89
CA VAL A 1078 -13.14 -25.16 -21.83
C VAL A 1078 -13.08 -26.59 -22.35
N VAL A 1079 -14.25 -27.19 -22.56
CA VAL A 1079 -14.39 -28.45 -23.28
C VAL A 1079 -15.35 -28.31 -24.44
N ARG A 1080 -15.18 -29.17 -25.45
CA ARG A 1080 -16.03 -29.26 -26.63
C ARG A 1080 -16.27 -30.73 -27.02
N PRO A 1081 -17.50 -31.14 -27.36
CA PRO A 1081 -17.75 -32.46 -27.93
C PRO A 1081 -16.99 -32.65 -29.25
N SER A 1082 -16.49 -33.85 -29.49
CA SER A 1082 -15.86 -34.19 -30.78
C SER A 1082 -16.87 -34.04 -31.92
N PRO A 1083 -16.52 -33.34 -33.03
CA PRO A 1083 -17.37 -33.32 -34.22
C PRO A 1083 -17.36 -34.64 -34.99
N LEU A 1084 -16.51 -35.61 -34.58
CA LEU A 1084 -16.49 -37.00 -35.08
C LEU A 1084 -17.47 -37.92 -34.31
N ALA A 1085 -18.58 -37.37 -33.82
CA ALA A 1085 -19.62 -38.09 -33.10
C ALA A 1085 -20.83 -38.36 -34.00
#